data_AF-A0AAD5KM47-F1
#
_entry.id   AF-A0AAD5KM47-F1
#
_cell.length_a   1.000
_cell.length_b   1.000
_cell.length_c   1.000
_cell.angle_alpha   90.00
_cell.angle_beta   90.00
_cell.angle_gamma   90.00
#
_symmetry.space_group_name_H-M   'P 1'
#
loop_
_entity.id
_entity.type
_entity.pdbx_description
1 polymer ?
#
loop_
_entity_poly.entity_id
_entity_poly.type
_entity_poly.pdbx_seq_one_letter_code
_entity_poly.pdbx_strand_id
1 'polypeptide(L)'
;MHMAYCDVRLVLFYGVLLKGVLYSHAAVRYADPSHTAVLVGNLATDMEKLKSSYEKCMEELRQQAESIQRLQDLVETQAGTISHLQGTISQQQMKIEKIELTLQHATPANSFVEKPTSVTPGSAWGTSDISLHHAPGGDTILRSCDEIRSSRQSLQSGIYRIDPDGLGGDGPIQVFCNMPNGATLISHDTENVIDVKSCPTPGCFKRILNYQNATTKQLIALTRISATCQQQFFYDSCTEESLTRKRTYGPSATGTSWWKNRDGALRYQWPLKSVNQSEGNFITNRQDLPVTEVYFGPEYGVSGLCSSRFHIGQLICLGRSQDYASSSRGSHGGEHLTSHRAGSKEGPETGIRTRSRSRTPQTGVVSGDYVRQPSSGCVFDLHSSSPKYPPHLIDENNNIIQPVLQGKSRIISLNVDEKVTVGCLGVRHDKPFATNVLNATGLQINQASCTANSTLRFDQIELPYSQLGCVNQNKEILKEDGLCANGRGVQIRIGWNVGSDFIPLYDTCHDKATSTNYFSTHNIIGRSVDADDKSNTRPSFRQAGYYPGVDVNAAFGQAQQNKTIARVVGSETLAAKYLNQKKNFFLARGHLAPDGDFIDAGSQDATYYYLNMAPQWQSFNGGNWNILETTVRQIAITRDLDLTVYTGTFGIMTLTDAKGKQQPLYLTFDKNNNGLIPVPKYYWKLIHHPDSGTATAVLGINNPHLDRVVPADILCPDVCNRIPWMNWKLNDISKGYMFCCTAEELRKAIPFAPDLVAPLFL
;
A
#
# COMPACT_ATOMS: atom_id res chain seq x y z
N MET A 1 17.84 25.32 20.44
CA MET A 1 16.68 26.05 19.86
C MET A 1 15.72 26.57 20.93
N HIS A 2 15.29 25.78 21.92
CA HIS A 2 14.45 26.25 23.04
C HIS A 2 15.14 27.23 24.01
N MET A 3 16.44 27.05 24.31
CA MET A 3 17.22 28.01 25.12
C MET A 3 17.23 29.41 24.47
N ALA A 4 17.50 29.48 23.16
CA ALA A 4 17.43 30.73 22.39
C ALA A 4 16.03 31.37 22.40
N TYR A 5 14.97 30.58 22.59
CA TYR A 5 13.59 31.08 22.64
C TYR A 5 13.25 31.72 24.00
N CYS A 6 13.75 31.18 25.12
CA CYS A 6 13.61 31.85 26.42
C CYS A 6 14.56 33.08 26.53
N ASP A 7 15.73 33.07 25.89
CA ASP A 7 16.63 34.23 25.82
C ASP A 7 16.00 35.43 25.07
N VAL A 8 15.27 35.17 23.97
CA VAL A 8 14.52 36.23 23.27
C VAL A 8 13.49 36.89 24.17
N ARG A 9 12.85 36.13 25.07
CA ARG A 9 11.89 36.68 26.06
C ARG A 9 12.58 37.49 27.16
N LEU A 10 13.78 37.09 27.58
CA LEU A 10 14.62 37.85 28.50
C LEU A 10 15.07 39.19 27.87
N VAL A 11 15.49 39.17 26.60
CA VAL A 11 15.86 40.38 25.85
C VAL A 11 14.66 41.32 25.68
N LEU A 12 13.46 40.78 25.42
CA LEU A 12 12.22 41.57 25.39
C LEU A 12 11.88 42.16 26.77
N PHE A 13 12.11 41.43 27.86
CA PHE A 13 11.91 41.91 29.24
C PHE A 13 12.83 43.09 29.58
N TYR A 14 14.14 42.99 29.29
CA TYR A 14 15.09 44.09 29.49
C TYR A 14 14.82 45.27 28.54
N GLY A 15 14.35 45.01 27.31
CA GLY A 15 13.94 46.05 26.36
C GLY A 15 12.73 46.88 26.85
N VAL A 16 11.78 46.26 27.55
CA VAL A 16 10.64 46.95 28.18
C VAL A 16 11.07 47.77 29.39
N LEU A 17 11.98 47.24 30.23
CA LEU A 17 12.58 47.98 31.35
C LEU A 17 13.32 49.24 30.89
N LEU A 18 14.15 49.14 29.83
CA LEU A 18 14.87 50.28 29.25
C LEU A 18 13.94 51.33 28.67
N LYS A 19 12.84 50.93 28.01
CA LYS A 19 11.80 51.86 27.54
C LYS A 19 11.08 52.55 28.70
N GLY A 20 10.77 51.83 29.79
CA GLY A 20 10.17 52.41 31.00
C GLY A 20 11.05 53.48 31.65
N VAL A 21 12.36 53.23 31.75
CA VAL A 21 13.34 54.19 32.30
C VAL A 21 13.47 55.43 31.41
N LEU A 22 13.54 55.27 30.08
CA LEU A 22 13.60 56.38 29.13
C LEU A 22 12.33 57.26 29.14
N TYR A 23 11.15 56.66 29.28
CA TYR A 23 9.88 57.40 29.39
C TYR A 23 9.75 58.13 30.73
N SER A 24 10.25 57.55 31.82
CA SER A 24 10.24 58.21 33.14
C SER A 24 11.17 59.43 33.21
N HIS A 25 12.25 59.48 32.43
CA HIS A 25 13.08 60.69 32.29
C HIS A 25 12.45 61.78 31.40
N ALA A 26 11.64 61.40 30.41
CA ALA A 26 10.94 62.35 29.54
C ALA A 26 9.66 62.93 30.17
N ALA A 27 8.94 62.16 30.99
CA ALA A 27 7.67 62.55 31.59
C ALA A 27 7.79 63.53 32.77
N VAL A 28 8.98 63.67 33.38
CA VAL A 28 9.21 64.56 34.54
C VAL A 28 9.26 66.05 34.17
N ARG A 29 9.25 66.42 32.88
CA ARG A 29 9.27 67.84 32.47
C ARG A 29 7.95 68.43 32.00
N TYR A 30 6.98 67.67 31.49
CA TYR A 30 5.70 68.20 31.01
C TYR A 30 4.63 67.10 30.89
N ALA A 31 3.85 66.78 31.94
CA ALA A 31 2.61 66.00 31.80
C ALA A 31 1.70 66.02 33.04
N ASP A 32 0.39 65.99 32.80
CA ASP A 32 -0.72 65.85 33.76
C ASP A 32 -0.59 64.55 34.62
N PRO A 33 -0.71 64.62 35.96
CA PRO A 33 -0.53 63.48 36.88
C PRO A 33 -1.48 62.29 36.65
N SER A 34 -2.64 62.51 36.02
CA SER A 34 -3.68 61.48 35.86
C SER A 34 -3.36 60.48 34.74
N HIS A 35 -2.72 60.93 33.65
CA HIS A 35 -2.38 60.09 32.49
C HIS A 35 -1.12 59.24 32.72
N THR A 36 -0.18 59.73 33.52
CA THR A 36 1.05 59.00 33.89
C THR A 36 0.76 57.79 34.77
N ALA A 37 -0.23 57.88 35.67
CA ALA A 37 -0.62 56.76 36.55
C ALA A 37 -1.21 55.57 35.78
N VAL A 38 -2.03 55.82 34.76
CA VAL A 38 -2.66 54.77 33.93
C VAL A 38 -1.62 54.05 33.06
N LEU A 39 -0.67 54.79 32.49
CA LEU A 39 0.41 54.21 31.69
C LEU A 39 1.38 53.35 32.51
N VAL A 40 1.73 53.80 33.73
CA VAL A 40 2.58 53.03 34.66
C VAL A 40 1.87 51.75 35.13
N GLY A 41 0.57 51.80 35.39
CA GLY A 41 -0.24 50.62 35.77
C GLY A 41 -0.31 49.55 34.67
N ASN A 42 -0.50 49.97 33.41
CA ASN A 42 -0.51 49.04 32.27
C ASN A 42 0.87 48.42 32.03
N LEU A 43 1.95 49.21 32.14
CA LEU A 43 3.32 48.70 31.97
C LEU A 43 3.70 47.71 33.09
N ALA A 44 3.28 47.96 34.32
CA ALA A 44 3.49 47.05 35.45
C ALA A 44 2.76 45.71 35.24
N THR A 45 1.52 45.76 34.74
CA THR A 45 0.71 44.56 34.45
C THR A 45 1.33 43.72 33.32
N ASP A 46 1.83 44.37 32.28
CA ASP A 46 2.49 43.67 31.16
C ASP A 46 3.86 43.11 31.56
N MET A 47 4.59 43.78 32.47
CA MET A 47 5.83 43.24 33.06
C MET A 47 5.57 42.00 33.91
N GLU A 48 4.51 41.96 34.71
CA GLU A 48 4.15 40.76 35.48
C GLU A 48 3.76 39.58 34.58
N LYS A 49 2.99 39.83 33.51
CA LYS A 49 2.65 38.80 32.51
C LYS A 49 3.90 38.26 31.82
N LEU A 50 4.86 39.12 31.46
CA LEU A 50 6.09 38.70 30.79
C LEU A 50 7.00 37.91 31.74
N LYS A 51 7.11 38.33 33.01
CA LYS A 51 7.83 37.60 34.07
C LYS A 51 7.23 36.22 34.30
N SER A 52 5.91 36.13 34.47
CA SER A 52 5.20 34.85 34.63
C SER A 52 5.40 33.93 33.42
N SER A 53 5.39 34.49 32.20
CA SER A 53 5.64 33.73 30.97
C SER A 53 7.08 33.22 30.85
N TYR A 54 8.05 33.96 31.38
CA TYR A 54 9.46 33.55 31.43
C TYR A 54 9.68 32.47 32.49
N GLU A 55 9.15 32.63 33.70
CA GLU A 55 9.22 31.63 34.78
C GLU A 55 8.63 30.28 34.33
N LYS A 56 7.49 30.30 33.61
CA LYS A 56 6.90 29.10 33.02
C LYS A 56 7.78 28.47 31.94
N CYS A 57 8.43 29.27 31.08
CA CYS A 57 9.40 28.80 30.06
C CYS A 57 10.58 28.07 30.72
N MET A 58 11.10 28.62 31.83
CA MET A 58 12.23 28.06 32.56
C MET A 58 11.88 26.77 33.29
N GLU A 59 10.67 26.67 33.86
CA GLU A 59 10.19 25.44 34.49
C GLU A 59 9.99 24.31 33.45
N GLU A 60 9.46 24.62 32.27
CA GLU A 60 9.33 23.66 31.16
C GLU A 60 10.71 23.17 30.68
N LEU A 61 11.71 24.06 30.58
CA LEU A 61 13.10 23.67 30.27
C LEU A 61 13.71 22.77 31.34
N ARG A 62 13.45 23.05 32.62
CA ARG A 62 13.93 22.24 33.74
C ARG A 62 13.32 20.84 33.72
N GLN A 63 12.02 20.72 33.45
CA GLN A 63 11.33 19.44 33.31
C GLN A 63 11.83 18.63 32.09
N GLN A 64 12.15 19.31 30.98
CA GLN A 64 12.77 18.66 29.82
C GLN A 64 14.17 18.13 30.15
N ALA A 65 15.00 18.91 30.86
CA ALA A 65 16.33 18.46 31.29
C ALA A 65 16.26 17.23 32.20
N GLU A 66 15.34 17.21 33.17
CA GLU A 66 15.11 16.04 34.04
C GLU A 66 14.59 14.82 33.27
N SER A 67 13.86 15.03 32.16
CA SER A 67 13.40 13.94 31.30
C SER A 67 14.52 13.38 30.43
N ILE A 68 15.40 14.25 29.92
CA ILE A 68 16.59 13.85 29.17
C ILE A 68 17.54 13.04 30.06
N GLN A 69 17.77 13.48 31.30
CA GLN A 69 18.60 12.74 32.24
C GLN A 69 18.02 11.34 32.52
N ARG A 70 16.72 11.23 32.76
CA ARG A 70 16.05 9.92 32.94
C ARG A 70 16.18 9.01 31.72
N LEU A 71 16.14 9.58 30.51
CA LEU A 71 16.35 8.82 29.27
C LEU A 71 17.81 8.35 29.14
N GLN A 72 18.79 9.18 29.52
CA GLN A 72 20.20 8.79 29.54
C GLN A 72 20.45 7.65 30.53
N ASP A 73 19.91 7.73 31.74
CA ASP A 73 20.03 6.67 32.76
C ASP A 73 19.39 5.35 32.26
N LEU A 74 18.28 5.44 31.52
CA LEU A 74 17.61 4.28 30.93
C LEU A 74 18.47 3.64 29.82
N VAL A 75 19.11 4.46 28.98
CA VAL A 75 20.01 4.00 27.91
C VAL A 75 21.23 3.30 28.49
N GLU A 76 21.82 3.83 29.56
CA GLU A 76 22.94 3.19 30.26
C GLU A 76 22.52 1.84 30.89
N THR A 77 21.33 1.78 31.50
CA THR A 77 20.78 0.55 32.06
C THR A 77 20.55 -0.52 30.98
N GLN A 78 20.03 -0.12 29.81
CA GLN A 78 19.84 -1.01 28.67
C GLN A 78 21.17 -1.49 28.09
N ALA A 79 22.17 -0.61 27.98
CA ALA A 79 23.52 -0.98 27.53
C ALA A 79 24.17 -2.02 28.47
N GLY A 80 24.01 -1.87 29.78
CA GLY A 80 24.45 -2.87 30.76
C GLY A 80 23.74 -4.23 30.60
N THR A 81 22.43 -4.21 30.34
CA THR A 81 21.63 -5.42 30.10
C THR A 81 22.08 -6.13 28.81
N ILE A 82 22.35 -5.38 27.75
CA ILE A 82 22.85 -5.92 26.47
C ILE A 82 24.22 -6.58 26.67
N SER A 83 25.13 -5.94 27.40
CA SER A 83 26.45 -6.49 27.72
C SER A 83 26.34 -7.82 28.51
N HIS A 84 25.43 -7.88 29.48
CA HIS A 84 25.17 -9.11 30.23
C HIS A 84 24.60 -10.25 29.36
N LEU A 85 23.66 -9.92 28.46
CA LEU A 85 23.08 -10.89 27.53
C LEU A 85 24.11 -11.39 26.53
N GLN A 86 24.98 -10.51 26.02
CA GLN A 86 26.10 -10.90 25.15
C GLN A 86 27.04 -11.88 25.86
N GLY A 87 27.39 -11.64 27.13
CA GLY A 87 28.18 -12.59 27.93
C GLY A 87 27.49 -13.95 28.11
N THR A 88 26.17 -13.95 28.30
CA THR A 88 25.37 -15.19 28.41
C THR A 88 25.34 -15.96 27.08
N ILE A 89 25.20 -15.26 25.95
CA ILE A 89 25.24 -15.86 24.61
C ILE A 89 26.61 -16.49 24.35
N SER A 90 27.71 -15.80 24.66
CA SER A 90 29.06 -16.36 24.51
C SER A 90 29.26 -17.63 25.36
N GLN A 91 28.71 -17.66 26.57
CA GLN A 91 28.72 -18.88 27.40
C GLN A 91 27.90 -20.03 26.80
N GLN A 92 26.75 -19.73 26.20
CA GLN A 92 25.93 -20.75 25.53
C GLN A 92 26.59 -21.26 24.25
N GLN A 93 27.24 -20.39 23.47
CA GLN A 93 28.01 -20.78 22.29
C GLN A 93 29.16 -21.74 22.66
N MET A 94 29.91 -21.46 23.72
CA MET A 94 30.95 -22.40 24.21
C MET A 94 30.37 -23.75 24.66
N LYS A 95 29.14 -23.78 25.20
CA LYS A 95 28.46 -25.04 25.56
C LYS A 95 28.01 -25.80 24.32
N ILE A 96 27.50 -25.11 23.30
CA ILE A 96 27.09 -25.71 22.02
C ILE A 96 28.31 -26.30 21.31
N GLU A 97 29.41 -25.54 21.21
CA GLU A 97 30.65 -26.00 20.59
C GLU A 97 31.23 -27.23 21.32
N LYS A 98 31.12 -27.27 22.65
CA LYS A 98 31.50 -28.46 23.44
C LYS A 98 30.59 -29.66 23.17
N ILE A 99 29.29 -29.45 22.96
CA ILE A 99 28.34 -30.50 22.60
C ILE A 99 28.64 -31.02 21.19
N GLU A 100 28.93 -30.14 20.24
CA GLU A 100 29.31 -30.48 18.86
C GLU A 100 30.62 -31.28 18.82
N LEU A 101 31.63 -30.89 19.60
CA LEU A 101 32.86 -31.65 19.80
C LEU A 101 32.62 -33.04 20.42
N THR A 102 31.60 -33.17 21.28
CA THR A 102 31.23 -34.45 21.88
C THR A 102 30.49 -35.36 20.88
N LEU A 103 29.74 -34.76 19.93
CA LEU A 103 29.06 -35.46 18.83
C LEU A 103 30.03 -35.93 17.74
N GLN A 104 31.12 -35.21 17.47
CA GLN A 104 32.12 -35.59 16.46
C GLN A 104 32.96 -36.83 16.87
N HIS A 105 33.08 -37.14 18.16
CA HIS A 105 33.80 -38.32 18.64
C HIS A 105 32.92 -39.59 18.72
N ALA A 106 31.64 -39.52 18.31
CA ALA A 106 30.67 -40.62 18.46
C ALA A 106 30.42 -41.45 17.18
N THR A 107 31.23 -41.31 16.12
CA THR A 107 31.09 -42.14 14.90
C THR A 107 32.40 -42.86 14.52
N PRO A 108 32.36 -44.16 14.18
CA PRO A 108 33.56 -44.94 13.88
C PRO A 108 34.10 -44.71 12.47
N ALA A 109 35.41 -44.86 12.36
CA ALA A 109 36.27 -44.54 11.23
C ALA A 109 35.94 -45.29 9.93
N ASN A 110 36.14 -44.61 8.80
CA ASN A 110 36.79 -45.21 7.64
C ASN A 110 37.62 -44.15 6.89
N SER A 111 38.90 -44.44 6.78
CA SER A 111 39.95 -43.67 6.13
C SER A 111 39.88 -43.77 4.61
N PHE A 112 40.14 -42.68 3.88
CA PHE A 112 40.97 -42.71 2.68
C PHE A 112 41.69 -41.37 2.52
N VAL A 113 42.99 -41.49 2.27
CA VAL A 113 44.00 -40.43 2.20
C VAL A 113 44.17 -40.00 0.75
N GLU A 114 44.26 -38.69 0.47
CA GLU A 114 45.20 -38.15 -0.51
C GLU A 114 45.50 -36.66 -0.28
N LYS A 115 46.77 -36.31 -0.54
CA LYS A 115 47.48 -35.08 -0.12
C LYS A 115 47.10 -33.81 -0.89
N PRO A 116 47.21 -32.61 -0.28
CA PRO A 116 47.19 -31.34 -0.99
C PRO A 116 48.61 -30.88 -1.39
N THR A 117 48.71 -30.23 -2.55
CA THR A 117 49.85 -29.34 -2.89
C THR A 117 49.36 -27.90 -2.91
N SER A 118 50.12 -27.05 -2.24
CA SER A 118 49.96 -25.61 -2.08
C SER A 118 50.26 -24.84 -3.38
N VAL A 119 49.73 -23.61 -3.51
CA VAL A 119 50.50 -22.36 -3.72
C VAL A 119 49.55 -21.14 -3.65
N THR A 120 50.14 -20.04 -3.20
CA THR A 120 49.70 -18.76 -2.62
C THR A 120 49.14 -17.70 -3.60
N PRO A 121 48.61 -16.56 -3.06
CA PRO A 121 47.76 -15.60 -3.77
C PRO A 121 48.51 -14.38 -4.35
N GLY A 122 47.90 -13.72 -5.35
CA GLY A 122 48.43 -12.51 -5.97
C GLY A 122 47.34 -11.50 -6.37
N SER A 123 47.29 -10.42 -5.58
CA SER A 123 47.09 -8.99 -5.92
C SER A 123 45.99 -8.47 -6.87
N ALA A 124 45.37 -7.41 -6.36
CA ALA A 124 44.32 -6.55 -6.90
C ALA A 124 44.72 -5.51 -7.99
N TRP A 125 43.66 -4.89 -8.53
CA TRP A 125 43.50 -3.60 -9.25
C TRP A 125 43.69 -3.55 -10.77
N GLY A 126 42.62 -3.13 -11.45
CA GLY A 126 42.63 -2.65 -12.84
C GLY A 126 41.23 -2.34 -13.37
N THR A 127 40.84 -1.07 -13.33
CA THR A 127 39.67 -0.48 -14.01
C THR A 127 39.86 -0.48 -15.54
N SER A 128 38.86 -0.90 -16.33
CA SER A 128 38.57 -0.34 -17.67
C SER A 128 37.28 -0.91 -18.29
N ASP A 129 36.48 0.03 -18.82
CA ASP A 129 35.61 0.02 -19.99
C ASP A 129 34.41 -0.94 -20.16
N ILE A 130 33.25 -0.29 -20.24
CA ILE A 130 31.96 -0.80 -20.75
C ILE A 130 32.15 -1.26 -22.20
N SER A 131 32.04 -2.57 -22.43
CA SER A 131 32.10 -3.15 -23.77
C SER A 131 30.73 -3.10 -24.46
N LEU A 132 30.64 -2.33 -25.56
CA LEU A 132 29.65 -2.54 -26.62
C LEU A 132 29.90 -3.90 -27.26
N HIS A 133 28.89 -4.78 -27.28
CA HIS A 133 28.94 -5.98 -28.11
C HIS A 133 28.74 -5.58 -29.59
N HIS A 134 29.82 -5.60 -30.37
CA HIS A 134 29.76 -5.86 -31.81
C HIS A 134 30.42 -7.20 -32.08
N ALA A 135 29.70 -8.13 -32.71
CA ALA A 135 30.23 -9.38 -33.24
C ALA A 135 30.61 -9.21 -34.73
N PRO A 136 31.68 -9.87 -35.22
CA PRO A 136 32.06 -9.81 -36.62
C PRO A 136 31.42 -10.96 -37.42
N GLY A 137 30.67 -10.62 -38.47
CA GLY A 137 30.21 -11.59 -39.47
C GLY A 137 28.80 -11.31 -40.01
N GLY A 138 28.69 -10.37 -40.95
CA GLY A 138 27.61 -10.33 -41.96
C GLY A 138 26.15 -10.54 -41.50
N ASP A 139 25.73 -9.98 -40.37
CA ASP A 139 24.35 -10.13 -39.89
C ASP A 139 23.45 -8.99 -40.38
N THR A 140 22.47 -9.33 -41.22
CA THR A 140 21.31 -8.46 -41.50
C THR A 140 20.61 -8.12 -40.19
N ILE A 141 20.57 -6.83 -39.85
CA ILE A 141 19.80 -6.32 -38.69
C ILE A 141 18.32 -6.65 -38.92
N LEU A 142 17.71 -7.33 -37.95
CA LEU A 142 16.31 -7.75 -38.02
C LEU A 142 15.35 -6.56 -37.90
N ARG A 143 14.16 -6.69 -38.50
CA ARG A 143 13.29 -5.54 -38.77
C ARG A 143 12.35 -5.20 -37.62
N SER A 144 12.14 -6.13 -36.68
CA SER A 144 11.33 -5.90 -35.50
C SER A 144 11.76 -6.77 -34.32
N CYS A 145 11.29 -6.42 -33.12
CA CYS A 145 11.49 -7.24 -31.93
C CYS A 145 10.89 -8.64 -32.07
N ASP A 146 9.80 -8.76 -32.83
CA ASP A 146 9.17 -10.05 -33.09
C ASP A 146 10.01 -10.92 -34.02
N GLU A 147 10.71 -10.31 -34.99
CA GLU A 147 11.68 -11.03 -35.82
C GLU A 147 12.89 -11.49 -34.99
N ILE A 148 13.40 -10.66 -34.07
CA ILE A 148 14.47 -11.05 -33.14
C ILE A 148 14.02 -12.20 -32.24
N ARG A 149 12.79 -12.11 -31.70
CA ARG A 149 12.17 -13.17 -30.91
C ARG A 149 12.05 -14.46 -31.71
N SER A 150 11.61 -14.38 -32.97
CA SER A 150 11.36 -15.52 -33.84
C SER A 150 12.65 -16.17 -34.36
N SER A 151 13.72 -15.39 -34.57
CA SER A 151 15.03 -15.90 -34.99
C SER A 151 15.79 -16.58 -33.85
N ARG A 152 15.31 -16.46 -32.60
CA ARG A 152 15.97 -16.91 -31.37
C ARG A 152 17.38 -16.37 -31.19
N GLN A 153 17.72 -15.27 -31.87
CA GLN A 153 19.01 -14.59 -31.68
C GLN A 153 19.12 -13.99 -30.27
N SER A 154 17.99 -13.58 -29.66
CA SER A 154 17.89 -13.25 -28.25
C SER A 154 16.44 -13.35 -27.75
N LEU A 155 16.24 -13.90 -26.55
CA LEU A 155 14.94 -14.04 -25.89
C LEU A 155 14.78 -13.14 -24.65
N GLN A 156 15.79 -12.31 -24.33
CA GLN A 156 15.76 -11.39 -23.19
C GLN A 156 15.08 -10.07 -23.59
N SER A 157 14.16 -9.56 -22.78
CA SER A 157 13.65 -8.20 -23.01
C SER A 157 14.73 -7.17 -22.76
N GLY A 158 14.73 -6.06 -23.52
CA GLY A 158 15.78 -5.07 -23.40
C GLY A 158 15.86 -4.12 -24.59
N ILE A 159 16.96 -3.37 -24.67
CA ILE A 159 17.17 -2.40 -25.74
C ILE A 159 17.89 -3.07 -26.92
N TYR A 160 17.26 -3.06 -28.09
CA TYR A 160 17.78 -3.65 -29.32
C TYR A 160 17.88 -2.61 -30.44
N ARG A 161 18.71 -2.91 -31.43
CA ARG A 161 18.71 -2.22 -32.71
C ARG A 161 17.86 -3.03 -33.69
N ILE A 162 16.89 -2.38 -34.30
CA ILE A 162 16.08 -2.96 -35.37
C ILE A 162 16.16 -2.07 -36.60
N ASP A 163 15.96 -2.67 -37.78
CA ASP A 163 15.90 -1.95 -39.06
C ASP A 163 14.58 -2.20 -39.81
N PRO A 164 13.45 -1.60 -39.36
CA PRO A 164 12.14 -1.80 -39.95
C PRO A 164 12.03 -1.57 -41.46
N ASP A 165 12.67 -0.54 -42.00
CA ASP A 165 12.63 -0.21 -43.43
C ASP A 165 13.65 -1.00 -44.27
N GLY A 166 14.70 -1.51 -43.63
CA GLY A 166 15.63 -2.49 -44.19
C GLY A 166 16.72 -1.88 -45.06
N LEU A 167 17.52 -2.74 -45.68
CA LEU A 167 18.71 -2.36 -46.46
C LEU A 167 18.39 -1.31 -47.55
N GLY A 168 19.04 -0.15 -47.46
CA GLY A 168 18.85 0.99 -48.37
C GLY A 168 17.86 2.05 -47.86
N GLY A 169 17.26 1.85 -46.68
CA GLY A 169 16.44 2.81 -45.93
C GLY A 169 17.24 3.75 -45.02
N ASP A 170 16.56 4.35 -44.04
CA ASP A 170 17.22 5.14 -43.00
C ASP A 170 17.99 4.21 -42.04
N GLY A 171 18.96 4.72 -41.27
CA GLY A 171 19.75 3.88 -40.36
C GLY A 171 18.91 3.16 -39.28
N PRO A 172 19.39 2.03 -38.72
CA PRO A 172 18.70 1.26 -37.70
C PRO A 172 18.39 2.07 -36.44
N ILE A 173 17.22 1.82 -35.86
CA ILE A 173 16.69 2.53 -34.69
C ILE A 173 16.87 1.71 -33.41
N GLN A 174 16.96 2.41 -32.28
CA GLN A 174 17.06 1.77 -30.96
C GLN A 174 15.68 1.73 -30.31
N VAL A 175 15.25 0.54 -29.91
CA VAL A 175 13.90 0.28 -29.37
C VAL A 175 13.98 -0.63 -28.15
N PHE A 176 12.94 -0.61 -27.32
CA PHE A 176 12.77 -1.64 -26.31
C PHE A 176 11.96 -2.80 -26.88
N CYS A 177 12.52 -4.01 -26.79
CA CYS A 177 11.85 -5.24 -27.16
C CYS A 177 11.35 -5.97 -25.92
N ASN A 178 10.04 -6.21 -25.86
CA ASN A 178 9.43 -7.14 -24.93
C ASN A 178 9.43 -8.53 -25.59
N MET A 179 10.45 -9.34 -25.28
CA MET A 179 10.64 -10.63 -25.93
C MET A 179 9.61 -11.71 -25.56
N PRO A 180 8.97 -11.71 -24.37
CA PRO A 180 7.83 -12.60 -24.09
C PRO A 180 6.70 -12.55 -25.13
N ASN A 181 6.38 -11.36 -25.67
CA ASN A 181 5.29 -11.19 -26.64
C ASN A 181 5.72 -10.58 -27.99
N GLY A 182 7.02 -10.31 -28.17
CA GLY A 182 7.58 -9.73 -29.40
C GLY A 182 7.25 -8.25 -29.60
N ALA A 183 6.75 -7.54 -28.58
CA ALA A 183 6.38 -6.14 -28.75
C ALA A 183 7.60 -5.23 -28.92
N THR A 184 7.50 -4.30 -29.85
CA THR A 184 8.41 -3.17 -30.03
C THR A 184 7.81 -1.93 -29.39
N LEU A 185 8.50 -1.37 -28.38
CA LEU A 185 8.11 -0.16 -27.67
C LEU A 185 9.03 0.98 -28.09
N ILE A 186 8.46 2.10 -28.54
CA ILE A 186 9.20 3.30 -28.94
C ILE A 186 8.76 4.51 -28.13
N SER A 187 9.74 5.12 -27.47
CA SER A 187 9.55 6.29 -26.61
C SER A 187 9.62 7.62 -27.35
N HIS A 188 8.98 8.64 -26.78
CA HIS A 188 9.06 10.05 -27.19
C HIS A 188 9.18 10.99 -25.98
N ASP A 189 9.55 12.24 -26.22
CA ASP A 189 9.84 13.26 -25.20
C ASP A 189 8.61 13.86 -24.48
N THR A 190 7.43 13.29 -24.65
CA THR A 190 6.17 13.84 -24.10
C THR A 190 5.31 12.81 -23.35
N GLU A 191 5.94 11.75 -22.83
CA GLU A 191 5.27 10.69 -22.08
C GLU A 191 4.83 11.10 -20.66
N ASN A 192 5.27 12.25 -20.16
CA ASN A 192 4.76 12.77 -18.89
C ASN A 192 3.35 13.37 -19.08
N VAL A 193 2.54 13.38 -18.02
CA VAL A 193 1.28 14.14 -18.01
C VAL A 193 1.60 15.63 -18.14
N ILE A 194 0.92 16.32 -19.06
CA ILE A 194 1.13 17.74 -19.33
C ILE A 194 -0.15 18.51 -18.98
N ASP A 195 0.04 19.58 -18.19
CA ASP A 195 -1.01 20.55 -17.89
C ASP A 195 -1.16 21.55 -19.05
N VAL A 196 -2.37 21.63 -19.59
CA VAL A 196 -2.79 22.61 -20.57
C VAL A 196 -3.44 23.77 -19.81
N LYS A 197 -2.69 24.87 -19.68
CA LYS A 197 -3.24 26.13 -19.15
C LYS A 197 -4.31 26.67 -20.09
N SER A 198 -5.17 27.56 -19.56
CA SER A 198 -6.29 28.19 -20.28
C SER A 198 -5.94 28.50 -21.75
N CYS A 199 -6.66 27.87 -22.67
CA CYS A 199 -6.41 27.95 -24.10
C CYS A 199 -7.60 28.60 -24.83
N PRO A 200 -7.54 29.91 -25.13
CA PRO A 200 -8.72 30.66 -25.58
C PRO A 200 -9.04 30.49 -27.06
N THR A 201 -8.11 29.99 -27.89
CA THR A 201 -8.30 29.83 -29.34
C THR A 201 -8.06 28.38 -29.79
N PRO A 202 -8.74 27.89 -30.84
CA PRO A 202 -8.54 26.53 -31.37
C PRO A 202 -7.06 26.20 -31.60
N GLY A 203 -6.59 25.08 -31.04
CA GLY A 203 -5.21 24.62 -31.16
C GLY A 203 -4.13 25.55 -30.60
N CYS A 204 -4.47 26.49 -29.70
CA CYS A 204 -3.49 27.42 -29.14
C CYS A 204 -2.43 26.72 -28.30
N PHE A 205 -2.78 25.60 -27.67
CA PHE A 205 -1.80 24.70 -27.08
C PHE A 205 -1.35 23.71 -28.14
N LYS A 206 -0.04 23.62 -28.31
CA LYS A 206 0.60 22.71 -29.26
C LYS A 206 1.69 21.91 -28.54
N ARG A 207 1.70 20.59 -28.76
CA ARG A 207 2.81 19.72 -28.38
C ARG A 207 3.23 18.86 -29.56
N ILE A 208 4.53 18.88 -29.86
CA ILE A 208 5.16 18.03 -30.87
C ILE A 208 5.79 16.85 -30.15
N LEU A 209 5.60 15.63 -30.68
CA LEU A 209 6.17 14.40 -30.15
C LEU A 209 7.47 14.09 -30.91
N ASN A 210 8.61 14.17 -30.20
CA ASN A 210 9.90 13.86 -30.77
C ASN A 210 10.34 12.45 -30.35
N TYR A 211 10.34 11.53 -31.32
CA TYR A 211 10.86 10.17 -31.17
C TYR A 211 12.38 10.20 -31.39
N GLN A 212 13.14 10.62 -30.38
CA GLN A 212 14.55 11.00 -30.50
C GLN A 212 15.46 9.93 -31.14
N ASN A 213 15.12 8.64 -30.99
CA ASN A 213 15.92 7.52 -31.48
C ASN A 213 15.32 6.83 -32.72
N ALA A 214 14.32 7.43 -33.37
CA ALA A 214 13.68 6.86 -34.55
C ALA A 214 13.23 7.91 -35.58
N THR A 215 13.54 7.68 -36.85
CA THR A 215 13.04 8.55 -37.94
C THR A 215 11.57 8.23 -38.23
N THR A 216 10.83 9.21 -38.76
CA THR A 216 9.44 8.98 -39.18
C THR A 216 9.34 7.84 -40.20
N LYS A 217 10.32 7.67 -41.12
CA LYS A 217 10.31 6.56 -42.07
C LYS A 217 10.42 5.19 -41.38
N GLN A 218 11.29 5.08 -40.38
CA GLN A 218 11.45 3.85 -39.60
C GLN A 218 10.20 3.53 -38.77
N LEU A 219 9.55 4.54 -38.17
CA LEU A 219 8.28 4.35 -37.47
C LEU A 219 7.16 3.90 -38.42
N ILE A 220 7.06 4.51 -39.61
CA ILE A 220 6.10 4.11 -40.65
C ILE A 220 6.34 2.67 -41.08
N ALA A 221 7.59 2.29 -41.35
CA ALA A 221 7.94 0.93 -41.73
C ALA A 221 7.58 -0.08 -40.63
N LEU A 222 7.87 0.23 -39.37
CA LEU A 222 7.53 -0.61 -38.23
C LEU A 222 6.01 -0.84 -38.11
N THR A 223 5.19 0.20 -38.23
CA THR A 223 3.73 0.05 -38.17
C THR A 223 3.15 -0.79 -39.33
N ARG A 224 3.83 -0.82 -40.48
CA ARG A 224 3.42 -1.61 -41.67
C ARG A 224 3.71 -3.10 -41.49
N ILE A 225 4.88 -3.43 -40.94
CA ILE A 225 5.32 -4.82 -40.73
C ILE A 225 4.67 -5.45 -39.49
N SER A 226 4.21 -4.64 -38.54
CA SER A 226 3.52 -5.09 -37.32
C SER A 226 2.06 -5.50 -37.58
N ALA A 227 1.55 -6.46 -36.82
CA ALA A 227 0.15 -6.90 -36.85
C ALA A 227 -0.80 -5.86 -36.26
N THR A 228 -0.44 -5.38 -35.07
CA THR A 228 -1.18 -4.34 -34.34
C THR A 228 -0.19 -3.30 -33.85
N CYS A 229 -0.63 -2.05 -33.78
CA CYS A 229 0.07 -1.02 -33.05
C CYS A 229 -0.96 -0.19 -32.28
N GLN A 230 -0.57 0.27 -31.11
CA GLN A 230 -1.40 1.09 -30.26
C GLN A 230 -0.56 2.15 -29.56
N GLN A 231 -1.21 3.26 -29.25
CA GLN A 231 -0.62 4.32 -28.46
C GLN A 231 -1.64 4.80 -27.44
N GLN A 232 -1.25 4.85 -26.17
CA GLN A 232 -2.14 5.28 -25.12
C GLN A 232 -2.42 6.78 -25.23
N PHE A 233 -3.67 7.15 -25.00
CA PHE A 233 -4.13 8.52 -24.88
C PHE A 233 -4.98 8.66 -23.63
N PHE A 234 -4.69 9.71 -22.87
CA PHE A 234 -5.50 10.12 -21.74
C PHE A 234 -5.72 11.63 -21.81
N TYR A 235 -6.95 12.06 -21.54
CA TYR A 235 -7.34 13.46 -21.47
C TYR A 235 -8.33 13.67 -20.35
N ASP A 236 -8.07 14.68 -19.52
CA ASP A 236 -8.88 15.09 -18.39
C ASP A 236 -9.32 16.54 -18.62
N SER A 237 -10.54 16.70 -19.13
CA SER A 237 -11.20 18.00 -19.38
C SER A 237 -11.66 18.63 -18.07
N CYS A 238 -11.56 19.96 -17.94
CA CYS A 238 -12.09 20.65 -16.77
C CYS A 238 -13.42 21.33 -17.11
N THR A 239 -14.53 20.61 -17.02
CA THR A 239 -15.89 21.17 -17.15
C THR A 239 -16.55 21.34 -15.78
N GLU A 240 -17.44 22.31 -15.59
CA GLU A 240 -18.24 22.40 -14.34
C GLU A 240 -19.03 21.10 -14.05
N GLU A 241 -19.36 20.31 -15.08
CA GLU A 241 -19.95 18.98 -14.95
C GLU A 241 -18.94 17.88 -14.56
N SER A 242 -17.65 18.01 -14.88
CA SER A 242 -16.59 17.07 -14.48
C SER A 242 -16.28 17.10 -12.97
N LEU A 243 -16.67 18.19 -12.28
CA LEU A 243 -16.61 18.29 -10.81
C LEU A 243 -17.74 17.52 -10.10
N THR A 244 -18.80 17.11 -10.81
CA THR A 244 -19.98 16.45 -10.23
C THR A 244 -20.32 15.09 -10.85
N ARG A 245 -19.81 14.77 -12.05
CA ARG A 245 -19.90 13.43 -12.67
C ARG A 245 -18.57 13.07 -13.31
N LYS A 246 -18.00 11.90 -12.96
CA LYS A 246 -16.83 11.26 -13.58
C LYS A 246 -17.07 10.95 -15.07
N ARG A 247 -17.21 11.94 -15.94
CA ARG A 247 -17.21 11.75 -17.39
C ARG A 247 -15.87 12.24 -17.94
N THR A 248 -14.99 11.28 -18.25
CA THR A 248 -13.80 11.52 -19.04
C THR A 248 -14.22 11.56 -20.50
N TYR A 249 -14.56 12.74 -21.02
CA TYR A 249 -14.71 12.91 -22.46
C TYR A 249 -13.31 13.14 -23.06
N GLY A 250 -13.05 12.62 -24.26
CA GLY A 250 -12.01 13.23 -25.11
C GLY A 250 -12.37 14.70 -25.34
N PRO A 251 -11.42 15.57 -25.75
CA PRO A 251 -11.77 16.96 -26.02
C PRO A 251 -12.94 16.98 -27.02
N SER A 252 -13.98 17.76 -26.70
CA SER A 252 -15.22 17.84 -27.47
C SER A 252 -14.92 17.81 -28.98
N ALA A 253 -15.64 16.98 -29.74
CA ALA A 253 -15.45 16.78 -31.18
C ALA A 253 -15.70 18.04 -32.06
N THR A 254 -15.81 19.21 -31.44
CA THR A 254 -16.14 20.53 -32.02
C THR A 254 -15.00 21.17 -32.82
N GLY A 255 -14.04 20.39 -33.34
CA GLY A 255 -12.97 20.90 -34.22
C GLY A 255 -11.97 21.86 -33.57
N THR A 256 -12.03 22.07 -32.24
CA THR A 256 -11.13 22.98 -31.51
C THR A 256 -9.83 22.31 -31.05
N SER A 257 -9.84 20.98 -30.93
CA SER A 257 -8.70 20.14 -30.56
C SER A 257 -8.55 19.00 -31.57
N TRP A 258 -7.31 18.70 -31.97
CA TRP A 258 -7.00 17.67 -32.95
C TRP A 258 -5.58 17.14 -32.73
N TRP A 259 -5.28 16.02 -33.36
CA TRP A 259 -3.91 15.51 -33.43
C TRP A 259 -3.51 15.30 -34.88
N LYS A 260 -2.21 15.22 -35.14
CA LYS A 260 -1.68 14.84 -36.45
C LYS A 260 -1.16 13.43 -36.40
N ASN A 261 -1.51 12.69 -37.45
CA ASN A 261 -0.95 11.38 -37.69
C ASN A 261 0.46 11.48 -38.30
N ARG A 262 1.05 10.32 -38.56
CA ARG A 262 2.35 10.16 -39.23
C ARG A 262 2.49 10.83 -40.61
N ASP A 263 1.40 11.09 -41.31
CA ASP A 263 1.36 11.71 -42.64
C ASP A 263 1.08 13.22 -42.57
N GLY A 264 0.98 13.78 -41.35
CA GLY A 264 0.62 15.17 -41.09
C GLY A 264 -0.88 15.47 -41.25
N ALA A 265 -1.71 14.45 -41.51
CA ALA A 265 -3.15 14.61 -41.65
C ALA A 265 -3.80 14.85 -40.29
N LEU A 266 -4.75 15.79 -40.26
CA LEU A 266 -5.49 16.17 -39.06
C LEU A 266 -6.53 15.10 -38.69
N ARG A 267 -6.53 14.71 -37.42
CA ARG A 267 -7.47 13.76 -36.84
C ARG A 267 -8.20 14.43 -35.68
N TYR A 268 -9.53 14.46 -35.79
CA TYR A 268 -10.42 15.05 -34.79
C TYR A 268 -11.10 13.99 -33.91
N GLN A 269 -10.96 12.72 -34.28
CA GLN A 269 -11.50 11.59 -33.53
C GLN A 269 -10.48 11.19 -32.46
N TRP A 270 -10.93 11.23 -31.21
CA TRP A 270 -10.16 10.81 -30.04
C TRP A 270 -10.76 9.52 -29.48
N PRO A 271 -9.96 8.63 -28.88
CA PRO A 271 -10.48 7.48 -28.14
C PRO A 271 -11.47 7.96 -27.07
N LEU A 272 -12.69 7.41 -27.07
CA LEU A 272 -13.73 7.74 -26.10
C LEU A 272 -13.90 6.58 -25.12
N LYS A 273 -14.02 6.91 -23.84
CA LYS A 273 -14.45 5.95 -22.81
C LYS A 273 -15.97 5.79 -22.88
N SER A 274 -16.46 4.67 -23.41
CA SER A 274 -17.86 4.28 -23.15
C SER A 274 -17.95 3.72 -21.73
N VAL A 275 -19.09 3.95 -21.04
CA VAL A 275 -19.30 3.61 -19.63
C VAL A 275 -19.09 2.11 -19.33
N ASN A 276 -19.08 1.26 -20.36
CA ASN A 276 -19.04 -0.21 -20.24
C ASN A 276 -17.87 -0.89 -21.00
N GLN A 277 -16.83 -0.17 -21.42
CA GLN A 277 -15.68 -0.80 -22.10
C GLN A 277 -14.33 -0.40 -21.47
N SER A 278 -13.46 -1.40 -21.31
CA SER A 278 -12.09 -1.31 -20.79
C SER A 278 -11.07 -0.76 -21.80
N GLU A 279 -11.45 -0.55 -23.06
CA GLU A 279 -10.54 -0.24 -24.18
C GLU A 279 -10.40 1.27 -24.54
N GLY A 280 -11.13 2.15 -23.85
CA GLY A 280 -11.34 3.55 -24.28
C GLY A 280 -10.16 4.54 -24.23
N ASN A 281 -8.91 4.08 -24.09
CA ASN A 281 -7.73 4.93 -23.91
C ASN A 281 -6.62 4.70 -24.95
N PHE A 282 -6.87 4.02 -26.06
CA PHE A 282 -5.83 3.72 -27.06
C PHE A 282 -6.23 4.18 -28.46
N ILE A 283 -5.29 4.83 -29.15
CA ILE A 283 -5.34 5.02 -30.60
C ILE A 283 -4.76 3.73 -31.20
N THR A 284 -5.57 2.99 -31.95
CA THR A 284 -5.21 1.65 -32.45
C THR A 284 -5.17 1.55 -33.97
N ASN A 285 -5.63 2.58 -34.70
CA ASN A 285 -5.54 2.59 -36.16
C ASN A 285 -4.08 2.73 -36.59
N ARG A 286 -3.48 1.62 -37.02
CA ARG A 286 -2.09 1.57 -37.52
C ARG A 286 -1.81 2.51 -38.68
N GLN A 287 -2.82 2.92 -39.45
CA GLN A 287 -2.64 3.88 -40.54
C GLN A 287 -2.41 5.31 -40.03
N ASP A 288 -2.82 5.59 -38.79
CA ASP A 288 -2.68 6.91 -38.18
C ASP A 288 -1.56 7.00 -37.16
N LEU A 289 -1.02 5.87 -36.72
CA LEU A 289 0.11 5.85 -35.81
C LEU A 289 1.46 6.00 -36.52
N PRO A 290 2.47 6.56 -35.83
CA PRO A 290 2.40 7.22 -34.49
C PRO A 290 1.68 8.59 -34.50
N VAL A 291 1.26 9.04 -33.32
CA VAL A 291 0.88 10.44 -33.10
C VAL A 291 2.14 11.31 -33.18
N THR A 292 2.08 12.39 -33.96
CA THR A 292 3.23 13.30 -34.19
C THR A 292 3.05 14.67 -33.54
N GLU A 293 1.82 15.19 -33.51
CA GLU A 293 1.49 16.46 -32.90
C GLU A 293 0.11 16.39 -32.24
N VAL A 294 -0.06 17.06 -31.11
CA VAL A 294 -1.38 17.25 -30.47
C VAL A 294 -1.64 18.74 -30.26
N TYR A 295 -2.90 19.10 -30.48
CA TYR A 295 -3.40 20.46 -30.42
C TYR A 295 -4.65 20.48 -29.54
N PHE A 296 -4.66 21.38 -28.55
CA PHE A 296 -5.82 21.63 -27.72
C PHE A 296 -6.30 23.07 -27.89
N GLY A 297 -7.61 23.24 -27.94
CA GLY A 297 -8.31 24.53 -28.01
C GLY A 297 -9.25 24.75 -26.83
N PRO A 298 -10.12 25.77 -26.89
CA PRO A 298 -11.06 26.08 -25.82
C PRO A 298 -12.09 24.95 -25.64
N GLU A 299 -12.37 24.62 -24.38
CA GLU A 299 -13.50 23.78 -23.98
C GLU A 299 -14.72 24.68 -23.74
N TYR A 300 -15.83 24.42 -24.45
CA TYR A 300 -17.05 25.21 -24.32
C TYR A 300 -17.69 25.01 -22.93
N GLY A 301 -18.02 26.10 -22.24
CA GLY A 301 -18.70 26.07 -20.94
C GLY A 301 -17.81 26.22 -19.70
N VAL A 302 -16.53 26.61 -19.88
CA VAL A 302 -15.56 26.75 -18.78
C VAL A 302 -15.08 28.19 -18.69
N SER A 303 -15.25 28.84 -17.52
CA SER A 303 -14.62 30.14 -17.24
C SER A 303 -13.11 29.96 -17.09
N GLY A 304 -12.31 30.88 -17.63
CA GLY A 304 -10.87 30.73 -17.93
C GLY A 304 -9.89 30.55 -16.75
N LEU A 305 -10.28 29.90 -15.66
CA LEU A 305 -9.52 29.68 -14.43
C LEU A 305 -9.04 28.23 -14.23
N CYS A 306 -9.33 27.28 -15.14
CA CYS A 306 -8.94 25.87 -14.98
C CYS A 306 -7.94 25.37 -16.03
N SER A 307 -7.12 24.38 -15.67
CA SER A 307 -6.15 23.69 -16.53
C SER A 307 -6.58 22.25 -16.80
N SER A 308 -6.63 21.84 -18.07
CA SER A 308 -6.89 20.45 -18.49
C SER A 308 -5.59 19.64 -18.49
N ARG A 309 -5.65 18.31 -18.42
CA ARG A 309 -4.44 17.45 -18.42
C ARG A 309 -4.50 16.43 -19.53
N PHE A 310 -3.35 16.14 -20.15
CA PHE A 310 -3.29 15.08 -21.16
C PHE A 310 -2.01 14.25 -21.05
N HIS A 311 -2.04 13.05 -21.62
CA HIS A 311 -0.90 12.16 -21.74
C HIS A 311 -1.00 11.37 -23.05
N ILE A 312 0.15 11.23 -23.73
CA ILE A 312 0.35 10.32 -24.86
C ILE A 312 1.43 9.33 -24.41
N GLY A 313 1.12 8.03 -24.45
CA GLY A 313 2.07 6.98 -24.08
C GLY A 313 2.93 6.53 -25.27
N GLN A 314 3.78 5.53 -25.03
CA GLN A 314 4.68 4.97 -26.04
C GLN A 314 3.92 4.38 -27.24
N LEU A 315 4.56 4.39 -28.42
CA LEU A 315 4.09 3.57 -29.53
C LEU A 315 4.44 2.12 -29.23
N ILE A 316 3.44 1.25 -29.19
CA ILE A 316 3.61 -0.18 -28.95
C ILE A 316 3.15 -0.92 -30.20
N CYS A 317 4.03 -1.72 -30.81
CA CYS A 317 3.74 -2.50 -32.00
C CYS A 317 4.04 -3.99 -31.78
N LEU A 318 3.10 -4.87 -32.12
CA LEU A 318 3.25 -6.32 -32.02
C LEU A 318 3.46 -6.90 -33.42
N GLY A 319 4.41 -7.83 -33.57
CA GLY A 319 4.68 -8.49 -34.85
C GLY A 319 3.55 -9.43 -35.31
N ARG A 320 3.64 -9.87 -36.56
CA ARG A 320 2.68 -10.83 -37.15
C ARG A 320 3.15 -12.24 -36.79
N SER A 321 2.40 -12.93 -35.95
CA SER A 321 2.59 -14.38 -35.73
C SER A 321 2.65 -15.08 -37.09
N GLN A 322 3.81 -15.63 -37.45
CA GLN A 322 3.86 -16.60 -38.54
C GLN A 322 3.28 -17.91 -38.01
N ASP A 323 2.09 -18.26 -38.49
CA ASP A 323 1.61 -19.64 -38.43
C ASP A 323 2.65 -20.52 -39.13
N TYR A 324 3.49 -21.22 -38.34
CA TYR A 324 4.34 -22.28 -38.86
C TYR A 324 3.45 -23.46 -39.22
N ALA A 325 2.86 -23.41 -40.43
CA ALA A 325 2.50 -24.61 -41.14
C ALA A 325 3.77 -25.46 -41.31
N SER A 326 3.71 -26.67 -40.78
CA SER A 326 4.70 -27.73 -40.89
C SER A 326 5.30 -27.83 -42.30
N SER A 327 6.56 -27.43 -42.48
CA SER A 327 7.38 -27.90 -43.60
C SER A 327 8.20 -29.10 -43.14
N SER A 328 7.54 -30.25 -43.07
CA SER A 328 8.23 -31.52 -43.20
C SER A 328 7.32 -32.50 -43.93
N ARG A 329 7.60 -32.73 -45.22
CA ARG A 329 8.00 -34.05 -45.74
C ARG A 329 7.96 -34.06 -47.26
N GLY A 330 9.01 -34.63 -47.82
CA GLY A 330 9.04 -35.07 -49.19
C GLY A 330 8.04 -36.19 -49.48
N SER A 331 7.85 -36.38 -50.78
CA SER A 331 7.24 -37.49 -51.49
C SER A 331 7.11 -38.80 -50.71
N HIS A 332 5.89 -39.32 -50.63
CA HIS A 332 5.50 -40.53 -51.37
C HIS A 332 3.97 -40.62 -51.46
N GLY A 333 3.49 -40.98 -52.65
CA GLY A 333 2.07 -41.07 -53.00
C GLY A 333 1.37 -42.30 -52.43
N GLY A 334 0.03 -42.27 -52.49
CA GLY A 334 -0.83 -43.38 -52.12
C GLY A 334 -2.30 -42.95 -51.97
N GLU A 335 -2.97 -42.87 -53.11
CA GLU A 335 -4.39 -43.17 -53.40
C GLU A 335 -5.52 -42.95 -52.37
N HIS A 336 -6.51 -42.16 -52.84
CA HIS A 336 -7.97 -42.37 -52.77
C HIS A 336 -8.55 -43.30 -51.70
N LEU A 337 -9.45 -42.76 -50.86
CA LEU A 337 -10.88 -43.11 -50.86
C LEU A 337 -11.71 -42.23 -49.93
N THR A 338 -12.85 -41.81 -50.46
CA THR A 338 -13.96 -41.04 -49.88
C THR A 338 -14.75 -41.83 -48.83
N SER A 339 -15.36 -41.13 -47.84
CA SER A 339 -16.77 -41.34 -47.41
C SER A 339 -17.06 -40.78 -46.00
N HIS A 340 -18.07 -39.91 -45.91
CA HIS A 340 -19.20 -39.80 -44.95
C HIS A 340 -19.04 -40.22 -43.46
N ARG A 341 -19.80 -39.76 -42.45
CA ARG A 341 -20.77 -38.68 -42.12
C ARG A 341 -21.38 -39.13 -40.76
N ALA A 342 -21.69 -38.19 -39.85
CA ALA A 342 -22.60 -38.30 -38.68
C ALA A 342 -22.15 -39.21 -37.51
N GLY A 343 -22.20 -38.78 -36.24
CA GLY A 343 -23.40 -38.48 -35.42
C GLY A 343 -23.80 -39.78 -34.69
N SER A 344 -23.83 -39.94 -33.37
CA SER A 344 -24.70 -39.37 -32.32
C SER A 344 -24.35 -40.10 -30.99
N LYS A 345 -24.20 -39.43 -29.84
CA LYS A 345 -25.18 -39.25 -28.72
C LYS A 345 -25.63 -40.51 -27.93
N GLU A 346 -25.60 -40.33 -26.60
CA GLU A 346 -26.38 -40.94 -25.50
C GLU A 346 -25.81 -42.15 -24.72
N GLY A 347 -25.96 -42.07 -23.37
CA GLY A 347 -25.30 -42.87 -22.32
C GLY A 347 -26.12 -44.08 -21.81
N PRO A 348 -26.33 -44.23 -20.49
CA PRO A 348 -25.45 -44.89 -19.50
C PRO A 348 -26.09 -46.15 -18.86
N GLU A 349 -25.33 -46.97 -18.11
CA GLU A 349 -25.80 -47.85 -17.00
C GLU A 349 -24.59 -48.55 -16.31
N THR A 350 -24.26 -48.23 -15.05
CA THR A 350 -24.51 -48.97 -13.79
C THR A 350 -24.00 -50.41 -13.67
N GLY A 351 -23.25 -50.69 -12.59
CA GLY A 351 -22.95 -52.06 -12.15
C GLY A 351 -22.07 -52.13 -10.89
N ILE A 352 -22.69 -52.06 -9.71
CA ILE A 352 -22.10 -52.32 -8.39
C ILE A 352 -22.05 -53.84 -8.15
N ARG A 353 -20.95 -54.37 -7.59
CA ARG A 353 -20.99 -55.59 -6.77
C ARG A 353 -19.95 -55.58 -5.64
N THR A 354 -20.42 -55.98 -4.47
CA THR A 354 -19.81 -55.96 -3.14
C THR A 354 -19.41 -57.38 -2.68
N ARG A 355 -18.40 -57.47 -1.81
CA ARG A 355 -18.24 -58.32 -0.58
C ARG A 355 -16.75 -58.66 -0.32
N SER A 356 -16.13 -58.19 0.76
CA SER A 356 -16.18 -58.63 2.19
C SER A 356 -15.14 -59.71 2.56
N ARG A 357 -14.13 -59.33 3.38
CA ARG A 357 -13.82 -59.75 4.77
C ARG A 357 -12.34 -60.10 5.05
N SER A 358 -11.74 -59.29 5.95
CA SER A 358 -10.97 -59.63 7.17
C SER A 358 -9.82 -60.65 7.11
N ARG A 359 -8.59 -60.19 7.42
CA ARG A 359 -7.71 -60.80 8.45
C ARG A 359 -6.52 -59.89 8.85
N THR A 360 -6.11 -60.09 10.10
CA THR A 360 -5.15 -59.38 10.96
C THR A 360 -3.66 -59.42 10.52
N PRO A 361 -2.79 -58.59 11.13
CA PRO A 361 -1.46 -58.24 10.59
C PRO A 361 -0.34 -59.14 11.10
N GLN A 362 0.57 -59.52 10.21
CA GLN A 362 1.93 -59.95 10.58
C GLN A 362 2.97 -59.39 9.61
N THR A 363 4.07 -59.02 10.25
CA THR A 363 5.32 -58.41 9.80
C THR A 363 5.97 -59.07 8.59
N GLY A 364 6.40 -58.26 7.62
CA GLY A 364 7.28 -58.65 6.53
C GLY A 364 7.95 -57.41 5.93
N VAL A 365 9.27 -57.35 6.03
CA VAL A 365 10.17 -56.30 5.57
C VAL A 365 10.00 -56.07 4.06
N VAL A 366 9.76 -54.82 3.65
CA VAL A 366 9.87 -54.39 2.25
C VAL A 366 10.93 -53.29 2.17
N SER A 367 11.87 -53.57 1.26
CA SER A 367 12.92 -52.72 0.71
C SER A 367 12.56 -51.24 0.65
N GLY A 368 13.50 -50.40 1.06
CA GLY A 368 13.35 -48.96 1.12
C GLY A 368 13.01 -48.33 -0.22
N ASP A 369 11.83 -47.73 -0.28
CA ASP A 369 11.56 -46.64 -1.20
C ASP A 369 12.35 -45.42 -0.72
N TYR A 370 13.19 -44.91 -1.60
CA TYR A 370 13.85 -43.62 -1.46
C TYR A 370 12.76 -42.54 -1.27
N VAL A 371 12.52 -42.15 -0.02
CA VAL A 371 11.79 -40.91 0.28
C VAL A 371 12.65 -39.80 -0.32
N ARG A 372 12.20 -39.22 -1.45
CA ARG A 372 12.75 -37.96 -1.95
C ARG A 372 12.65 -36.96 -0.81
N GLN A 373 13.78 -36.55 -0.26
CA GLN A 373 13.83 -35.36 0.57
C GLN A 373 13.32 -34.18 -0.27
N PRO A 374 12.51 -33.26 0.29
CA PRO A 374 12.12 -32.06 -0.42
C PRO A 374 13.39 -31.34 -0.86
N SER A 375 13.58 -31.16 -2.16
CA SER A 375 14.72 -30.41 -2.70
C SER A 375 14.64 -29.01 -2.12
N SER A 376 15.68 -28.57 -1.39
CA SER A 376 15.78 -27.23 -0.83
C SER A 376 15.60 -26.20 -1.94
N GLY A 377 14.44 -25.54 -1.96
CA GLY A 377 14.18 -24.43 -2.86
C GLY A 377 14.73 -23.13 -2.29
N CYS A 378 14.01 -22.05 -2.52
CA CYS A 378 14.42 -20.72 -2.08
C CYS A 378 13.99 -20.50 -0.66
N VAL A 379 14.92 -20.01 0.15
CA VAL A 379 14.73 -19.65 1.54
C VAL A 379 15.31 -18.25 1.71
N PHE A 380 14.44 -17.26 1.80
CA PHE A 380 14.82 -15.86 1.97
C PHE A 380 14.58 -15.45 3.41
N ASP A 381 15.66 -15.17 4.15
CA ASP A 381 15.58 -14.55 5.47
C ASP A 381 15.51 -13.03 5.32
N LEU A 382 14.35 -12.45 5.58
CA LEU A 382 14.12 -11.02 5.44
C LEU A 382 14.90 -10.19 6.47
N HIS A 383 15.44 -10.78 7.53
CA HIS A 383 16.29 -10.03 8.46
C HIS A 383 17.68 -9.75 7.87
N SER A 384 18.25 -10.72 7.15
CA SER A 384 19.62 -10.65 6.61
C SER A 384 19.69 -10.26 5.14
N SER A 385 18.62 -10.53 4.38
CA SER A 385 18.63 -10.40 2.92
C SER A 385 17.60 -9.42 2.37
N SER A 386 16.76 -8.79 3.21
CA SER A 386 15.74 -7.88 2.68
C SER A 386 16.34 -6.62 2.07
N PRO A 387 16.07 -6.32 0.79
CA PRO A 387 16.57 -5.11 0.15
C PRO A 387 15.84 -3.86 0.68
N LYS A 388 16.38 -2.69 0.36
CA LYS A 388 15.65 -1.43 0.56
C LYS A 388 14.45 -1.40 -0.39
N TYR A 389 13.25 -1.19 0.17
CA TYR A 389 11.95 -1.30 -0.51
C TYR A 389 11.75 -2.67 -1.17
N PRO A 390 11.43 -3.70 -0.36
CA PRO A 390 11.22 -5.05 -0.86
C PRO A 390 10.07 -5.12 -1.89
N PRO A 391 10.20 -5.96 -2.93
CA PRO A 391 9.11 -6.19 -3.87
C PRO A 391 8.05 -7.08 -3.24
N HIS A 392 6.85 -7.08 -3.82
CA HIS A 392 5.89 -8.14 -3.53
C HIS A 392 6.22 -9.36 -4.38
N LEU A 393 6.37 -10.52 -3.75
CA LEU A 393 6.38 -11.81 -4.42
C LEU A 393 4.94 -12.30 -4.49
N ILE A 394 4.46 -12.59 -5.69
CA ILE A 394 3.05 -12.92 -5.95
C ILE A 394 2.98 -14.30 -6.56
N ASP A 395 2.13 -15.17 -6.02
CA ASP A 395 1.91 -16.53 -6.52
C ASP A 395 1.03 -16.55 -7.78
N GLU A 396 0.80 -17.75 -8.33
CA GLU A 396 -0.05 -17.95 -9.51
C GLU A 396 -1.54 -17.62 -9.29
N ASN A 397 -1.97 -17.52 -8.03
CA ASN A 397 -3.34 -17.20 -7.63
C ASN A 397 -3.51 -15.71 -7.29
N ASN A 398 -2.51 -14.87 -7.63
CA ASN A 398 -2.48 -13.45 -7.32
C ASN A 398 -2.50 -13.14 -5.80
N ASN A 399 -1.95 -14.02 -4.96
CA ASN A 399 -1.72 -13.74 -3.55
C ASN A 399 -0.29 -13.25 -3.34
N ILE A 400 -0.13 -12.24 -2.49
CA ILE A 400 1.20 -11.83 -2.02
C ILE A 400 1.70 -12.91 -1.04
N ILE A 401 2.85 -13.50 -1.35
CA ILE A 401 3.52 -14.51 -0.55
C ILE A 401 4.06 -13.83 0.71
N GLN A 402 3.51 -14.22 1.86
CA GLN A 402 3.89 -13.68 3.16
C GLN A 402 5.00 -14.52 3.81
N PRO A 403 5.93 -13.90 4.56
CA PRO A 403 6.89 -14.65 5.37
C PRO A 403 6.20 -15.40 6.51
N VAL A 404 6.89 -16.42 7.02
CA VAL A 404 6.55 -17.15 8.25
C VAL A 404 7.67 -16.95 9.26
N LEU A 405 7.35 -16.81 10.54
CA LEU A 405 8.35 -16.66 11.57
C LEU A 405 8.98 -18.02 11.91
N GLN A 406 10.30 -18.14 11.73
CA GLN A 406 11.08 -19.30 12.15
C GLN A 406 12.12 -18.87 13.17
N GLY A 407 11.85 -19.14 14.44
CA GLY A 407 12.64 -18.61 15.55
C GLY A 407 12.51 -17.09 15.65
N LYS A 408 13.54 -16.36 15.21
CA LYS A 408 13.52 -14.89 15.11
C LYS A 408 13.59 -14.38 13.67
N SER A 409 13.75 -15.28 12.70
CA SER A 409 13.90 -14.94 11.29
C SER A 409 12.55 -14.97 10.59
N ARG A 410 12.32 -13.98 9.72
CA ARG A 410 11.14 -13.89 8.87
C ARG A 410 11.48 -14.55 7.55
N ILE A 411 10.93 -15.73 7.29
CA ILE A 411 11.34 -16.59 6.18
C ILE A 411 10.28 -16.63 5.10
N ILE A 412 10.65 -16.35 3.85
CA ILE A 412 9.88 -16.75 2.67
C ILE A 412 10.49 -18.05 2.13
N SER A 413 9.65 -19.05 1.87
CA SER A 413 10.07 -20.33 1.28
C SER A 413 9.32 -20.61 -0.01
N LEU A 414 10.06 -20.97 -1.06
CA LEU A 414 9.53 -21.36 -2.37
C LEU A 414 10.13 -22.69 -2.78
N ASN A 415 9.39 -23.54 -3.47
CA ASN A 415 9.92 -24.78 -4.03
C ASN A 415 10.82 -24.50 -5.23
N VAL A 416 11.75 -25.41 -5.53
CA VAL A 416 12.56 -25.32 -6.77
C VAL A 416 11.61 -25.28 -7.98
N ASP A 417 11.91 -24.40 -8.93
CA ASP A 417 11.14 -24.10 -10.13
C ASP A 417 9.74 -23.50 -9.89
N GLU A 418 9.38 -23.20 -8.63
CA GLU A 418 8.16 -22.47 -8.31
C GLU A 418 8.19 -21.08 -8.96
N LYS A 419 7.11 -20.76 -9.69
CA LYS A 419 6.99 -19.50 -10.42
C LYS A 419 6.38 -18.44 -9.51
N VAL A 420 7.00 -17.27 -9.52
CA VAL A 420 6.54 -16.10 -8.79
C VAL A 420 6.60 -14.86 -9.66
N THR A 421 5.65 -13.97 -9.46
CA THR A 421 5.70 -12.62 -10.02
C THR A 421 6.34 -11.68 -9.00
N VAL A 422 7.44 -11.03 -9.36
CA VAL A 422 8.12 -10.01 -8.55
C VAL A 422 7.64 -8.63 -8.96
N GLY A 423 6.82 -8.02 -8.10
CA GLY A 423 6.12 -6.77 -8.35
C GLY A 423 6.67 -5.60 -7.54
N CYS A 424 7.05 -4.52 -8.23
CA CYS A 424 7.30 -3.20 -7.65
C CYS A 424 6.08 -2.31 -7.94
N LEU A 425 5.03 -2.45 -7.14
CA LEU A 425 3.69 -2.00 -7.45
C LEU A 425 3.47 -0.51 -7.13
N GLY A 426 2.53 0.09 -7.85
CA GLY A 426 2.13 1.49 -7.66
C GLY A 426 3.00 2.50 -8.42
N VAL A 427 3.01 3.74 -7.95
CA VAL A 427 3.73 4.87 -8.56
C VAL A 427 4.94 5.27 -7.74
N ARG A 428 5.88 5.96 -8.39
CA ARG A 428 7.07 6.50 -7.75
C ARG A 428 6.75 7.75 -6.92
N HIS A 429 7.24 7.80 -5.68
CA HIS A 429 7.07 8.98 -4.82
C HIS A 429 7.87 10.18 -5.33
N ASP A 430 9.06 9.94 -5.87
CA ASP A 430 9.95 10.96 -6.43
C ASP A 430 9.50 11.44 -7.82
N LYS A 431 8.66 10.65 -8.50
CA LYS A 431 8.06 10.95 -9.81
C LYS A 431 6.62 10.42 -9.84
N PRO A 432 5.62 11.18 -9.35
CA PRO A 432 4.25 10.72 -9.11
C PRO A 432 3.48 10.13 -10.31
N PHE A 433 4.06 10.20 -11.51
CA PHE A 433 3.49 9.73 -12.77
C PHE A 433 4.27 8.58 -13.42
N ALA A 434 5.41 8.18 -12.83
CA ALA A 434 6.18 7.04 -13.27
C ALA A 434 5.80 5.80 -12.44
N THR A 435 5.72 4.64 -13.09
CA THR A 435 5.52 3.36 -12.42
C THR A 435 6.70 3.07 -11.49
N ASN A 436 6.41 2.48 -10.33
CA ASN A 436 7.45 1.89 -9.52
C ASN A 436 8.03 0.66 -10.25
N VAL A 437 9.34 0.44 -10.12
CA VAL A 437 10.06 -0.58 -10.89
C VAL A 437 11.13 -1.24 -10.02
N LEU A 438 11.48 -2.47 -10.40
CA LEU A 438 12.60 -3.21 -9.83
C LEU A 438 13.91 -2.59 -10.31
N ASN A 439 14.85 -2.28 -9.41
CA ASN A 439 16.12 -1.65 -9.79
C ASN A 439 16.93 -2.50 -10.78
N ALA A 440 16.88 -3.83 -10.62
CA ALA A 440 17.67 -4.75 -11.43
C ALA A 440 17.21 -4.85 -12.89
N THR A 441 15.91 -4.69 -13.16
CA THR A 441 15.33 -4.93 -14.50
C THR A 441 14.69 -3.70 -15.12
N GLY A 442 14.37 -2.67 -14.32
CA GLY A 442 13.64 -1.48 -14.77
C GLY A 442 12.16 -1.73 -15.07
N LEU A 443 11.61 -2.91 -14.72
CA LEU A 443 10.22 -3.26 -14.96
C LEU A 443 9.42 -3.30 -13.66
N GLN A 444 8.13 -2.97 -13.77
CA GLN A 444 7.18 -3.03 -12.65
C GLN A 444 6.84 -4.47 -12.26
N ILE A 445 6.64 -5.34 -13.25
CA ILE A 445 6.23 -6.73 -13.09
C ILE A 445 7.30 -7.61 -13.74
N ASN A 446 7.85 -8.55 -12.98
CA ASN A 446 8.92 -9.43 -13.43
C ASN A 446 8.55 -10.88 -13.14
N GLN A 447 8.56 -11.74 -14.14
CA GLN A 447 8.36 -13.17 -13.94
C GLN A 447 9.67 -13.80 -13.49
N ALA A 448 9.61 -14.64 -12.45
CA ALA A 448 10.77 -15.36 -11.96
C ALA A 448 10.41 -16.79 -11.56
N SER A 449 11.43 -17.65 -11.52
CA SER A 449 11.32 -18.99 -10.93
C SER A 449 12.37 -19.17 -9.85
N CYS A 450 11.99 -19.80 -8.75
CA CYS A 450 12.93 -20.19 -7.71
C CYS A 450 13.95 -21.22 -8.21
N THR A 451 15.21 -21.13 -7.80
CA THR A 451 16.27 -22.10 -8.11
C THR A 451 16.70 -22.90 -6.88
N ALA A 452 17.44 -23.98 -7.10
CA ALA A 452 18.06 -24.77 -6.03
C ALA A 452 19.14 -24.03 -5.22
N ASN A 453 19.63 -22.87 -5.71
CA ASN A 453 20.66 -22.07 -5.05
C ASN A 453 20.08 -20.98 -4.12
N SER A 454 18.78 -21.03 -3.84
CA SER A 454 18.08 -19.99 -3.08
C SER A 454 18.17 -18.60 -3.70
N THR A 455 17.87 -18.53 -5.00
CA THR A 455 17.85 -17.31 -5.81
C THR A 455 16.61 -17.33 -6.72
N LEU A 456 16.24 -16.17 -7.24
CA LEU A 456 15.20 -16.04 -8.26
C LEU A 456 15.83 -15.87 -9.63
N ARG A 457 15.45 -16.75 -10.56
CA ARG A 457 15.84 -16.68 -11.97
C ARG A 457 14.80 -15.90 -12.77
N PHE A 458 15.21 -14.75 -13.31
CA PHE A 458 14.50 -13.86 -14.22
C PHE A 458 15.05 -14.08 -15.62
N ASP A 459 14.33 -14.78 -16.50
CA ASP A 459 14.81 -15.18 -17.82
C ASP A 459 16.22 -15.84 -17.78
N GLN A 460 17.28 -15.07 -17.97
CA GLN A 460 18.70 -15.50 -17.99
C GLN A 460 19.53 -14.96 -16.82
N ILE A 461 18.93 -14.16 -15.94
CA ILE A 461 19.60 -13.53 -14.80
C ILE A 461 19.12 -14.23 -13.53
N GLU A 462 20.06 -14.69 -12.70
CA GLU A 462 19.77 -15.28 -11.41
C GLU A 462 20.20 -14.31 -10.31
N LEU A 463 19.25 -13.86 -9.48
CA LEU A 463 19.47 -12.83 -8.46
C LEU A 463 19.10 -13.36 -7.07
N PRO A 464 19.92 -13.13 -6.05
CA PRO A 464 19.52 -13.33 -4.66
C PRO A 464 18.47 -12.27 -4.25
N TYR A 465 17.68 -12.57 -3.24
CA TYR A 465 16.62 -11.67 -2.76
C TYR A 465 17.12 -10.27 -2.38
N SER A 466 18.34 -10.17 -1.86
CA SER A 466 18.99 -8.90 -1.50
C SER A 466 19.25 -7.94 -2.65
N GLN A 467 19.16 -8.41 -3.90
CA GLN A 467 19.30 -7.58 -5.10
C GLN A 467 17.96 -7.19 -5.73
N LEU A 468 16.83 -7.57 -5.11
CA LEU A 468 15.50 -7.36 -5.67
C LEU A 468 14.81 -6.07 -5.19
N GLY A 469 15.58 -5.04 -4.79
CA GLY A 469 15.01 -3.79 -4.30
C GLY A 469 14.24 -3.01 -5.35
N CYS A 470 13.06 -2.51 -5.00
CA CYS A 470 12.31 -1.54 -5.79
C CYS A 470 12.91 -0.14 -5.67
N VAL A 471 12.55 0.75 -6.60
CA VAL A 471 12.93 2.18 -6.51
C VAL A 471 12.27 2.85 -5.31
N ASN A 472 11.00 2.56 -5.06
CA ASN A 472 10.22 3.05 -3.93
C ASN A 472 9.46 1.90 -3.26
N GLN A 473 8.95 2.14 -2.04
CA GLN A 473 8.02 1.24 -1.37
C GLN A 473 6.79 0.98 -2.26
N ASN A 474 6.27 -0.27 -2.25
CA ASN A 474 5.06 -0.61 -2.99
C ASN A 474 3.90 0.29 -2.55
N LYS A 475 3.26 0.95 -3.53
CA LYS A 475 2.22 1.94 -3.25
C LYS A 475 0.84 1.44 -3.65
N GLU A 476 -0.04 1.41 -2.66
CA GLU A 476 -1.44 1.01 -2.80
C GLU A 476 -2.25 2.02 -3.63
N ILE A 477 -3.32 1.53 -4.25
CA ILE A 477 -4.36 2.32 -4.89
C ILE A 477 -5.69 2.15 -4.14
N LEU A 478 -6.58 3.13 -4.32
CA LEU A 478 -7.94 3.11 -3.78
C LEU A 478 -8.93 2.98 -4.93
N LYS A 479 -9.72 1.91 -4.95
CA LYS A 479 -10.71 1.61 -5.98
C LYS A 479 -12.12 1.59 -5.38
N GLU A 480 -12.99 2.50 -5.82
CA GLU A 480 -14.41 2.42 -5.48
C GLU A 480 -15.03 1.19 -6.15
N ASP A 481 -15.75 0.37 -5.39
CA ASP A 481 -16.33 -0.91 -5.83
C ASP A 481 -17.79 -1.05 -5.37
N GLY A 482 -18.61 -0.05 -5.72
CA GLY A 482 -20.05 -0.06 -5.46
C GLY A 482 -20.48 0.57 -4.14
N LEU A 483 -21.72 0.28 -3.75
CA LEU A 483 -22.35 0.83 -2.55
C LEU A 483 -22.32 -0.16 -1.39
N CYS A 484 -22.26 0.36 -0.18
CA CYS A 484 -22.26 -0.42 1.05
C CYS A 484 -23.15 0.24 2.12
N ALA A 485 -23.28 -0.40 3.29
CA ALA A 485 -24.10 0.07 4.40
C ALA A 485 -25.54 0.47 4.00
N ASN A 486 -26.18 -0.38 3.20
CA ASN A 486 -27.52 -0.21 2.64
C ASN A 486 -27.65 1.06 1.77
N GLY A 487 -26.63 1.34 0.95
CA GLY A 487 -26.63 2.45 0.00
C GLY A 487 -26.16 3.79 0.58
N ARG A 488 -25.83 3.86 1.87
CA ARG A 488 -25.35 5.09 2.52
C ARG A 488 -23.85 5.34 2.34
N GLY A 489 -23.08 4.27 2.16
CA GLY A 489 -21.64 4.33 1.96
C GLY A 489 -21.24 3.89 0.56
N VAL A 490 -20.00 4.22 0.20
CA VAL A 490 -19.30 3.69 -0.96
C VAL A 490 -18.26 2.69 -0.45
N GLN A 491 -18.21 1.51 -1.07
CA GLN A 491 -17.16 0.53 -0.80
C GLN A 491 -15.90 0.96 -1.53
N ILE A 492 -14.78 0.96 -0.82
CA ILE A 492 -13.46 1.34 -1.34
C ILE A 492 -12.51 0.19 -1.02
N ARG A 493 -11.88 -0.34 -2.05
CA ARG A 493 -10.91 -1.43 -1.96
C ARG A 493 -9.51 -0.86 -2.01
N ILE A 494 -8.70 -1.20 -1.03
CA ILE A 494 -7.31 -0.78 -0.91
C ILE A 494 -6.46 -1.99 -1.30
N GLY A 495 -5.49 -1.80 -2.18
CA GLY A 495 -4.67 -2.89 -2.69
C GLY A 495 -3.78 -2.44 -3.84
N TRP A 496 -3.38 -3.35 -4.71
CA TRP A 496 -2.46 -3.06 -5.80
C TRP A 496 -2.94 -3.60 -7.14
N ASN A 497 -2.62 -2.88 -8.21
CA ASN A 497 -2.75 -3.41 -9.56
C ASN A 497 -1.51 -4.23 -9.91
N VAL A 498 -1.73 -5.42 -10.47
CA VAL A 498 -0.71 -6.30 -11.01
C VAL A 498 -1.11 -6.63 -12.45
N GLY A 499 -0.52 -5.92 -13.41
CA GLY A 499 -1.00 -5.96 -14.79
C GLY A 499 -2.46 -5.47 -14.89
N SER A 500 -3.35 -6.32 -15.40
CA SER A 500 -4.80 -6.06 -15.46
C SER A 500 -5.55 -6.41 -14.18
N ASP A 501 -4.93 -7.18 -13.29
CA ASP A 501 -5.57 -7.72 -12.10
C ASP A 501 -5.40 -6.79 -10.91
N PHE A 502 -6.24 -6.98 -9.89
CA PHE A 502 -6.22 -6.21 -8.66
C PHE A 502 -6.13 -7.16 -7.47
N ILE A 503 -5.07 -7.00 -6.67
CA ILE A 503 -4.87 -7.73 -5.42
C ILE A 503 -5.42 -6.86 -4.28
N PRO A 504 -6.56 -7.22 -3.67
CA PRO A 504 -7.10 -6.50 -2.53
C PRO A 504 -6.27 -6.78 -1.26
N LEU A 505 -6.09 -5.76 -0.44
CA LEU A 505 -5.50 -5.85 0.89
C LEU A 505 -6.60 -5.81 1.98
N TYR A 506 -7.42 -4.76 1.93
CA TYR A 506 -8.60 -4.60 2.76
C TYR A 506 -9.62 -3.70 2.06
N ASP A 507 -10.86 -3.84 2.47
CA ASP A 507 -11.97 -3.03 1.98
C ASP A 507 -12.49 -2.14 3.11
N THR A 508 -13.03 -0.96 2.78
CA THR A 508 -13.69 -0.05 3.73
C THR A 508 -14.99 0.50 3.14
N CYS A 509 -15.96 0.79 4.02
CA CYS A 509 -17.25 1.38 3.69
C CYS A 509 -17.36 2.80 4.26
N HIS A 510 -17.39 3.80 3.39
CA HIS A 510 -17.33 5.21 3.77
C HIS A 510 -18.50 6.05 3.26
N ASP A 511 -19.07 6.86 4.14
CA ASP A 511 -20.09 7.87 3.82
C ASP A 511 -19.44 9.26 3.69
N LYS A 512 -19.38 9.76 2.45
CA LYS A 512 -18.81 11.08 2.15
C LYS A 512 -19.62 12.25 2.72
N ALA A 513 -20.94 12.08 2.91
CA ALA A 513 -21.81 13.16 3.37
C ALA A 513 -21.62 13.44 4.86
N THR A 514 -21.51 12.38 5.66
CA THR A 514 -21.32 12.48 7.12
C THR A 514 -19.87 12.31 7.55
N SER A 515 -18.97 11.93 6.63
CA SER A 515 -17.60 11.51 6.90
C SER A 515 -17.53 10.32 7.87
N THR A 516 -18.51 9.41 7.81
CA THR A 516 -18.60 8.22 8.66
C THR A 516 -17.92 7.02 8.01
N ASN A 517 -17.15 6.26 8.77
CA ASN A 517 -16.63 4.96 8.35
C ASN A 517 -17.45 3.86 9.01
N TYR A 518 -18.22 3.11 8.23
CA TYR A 518 -19.12 2.09 8.74
C TYR A 518 -18.38 0.82 9.17
N PHE A 519 -17.49 0.31 8.31
CA PHE A 519 -16.65 -0.84 8.61
C PHE A 519 -15.47 -0.96 7.64
N SER A 520 -14.44 -1.70 8.05
CA SER A 520 -13.40 -2.27 7.20
C SER A 520 -13.41 -3.80 7.30
N THR A 521 -12.95 -4.46 6.25
CA THR A 521 -12.81 -5.93 6.17
C THR A 521 -11.43 -6.30 5.67
N HIS A 522 -10.76 -7.22 6.37
CA HIS A 522 -9.44 -7.74 6.02
C HIS A 522 -9.27 -9.18 6.50
N ASN A 523 -8.15 -9.79 6.13
CA ASN A 523 -7.78 -11.12 6.61
C ASN A 523 -6.57 -11.05 7.55
N ILE A 524 -6.57 -11.88 8.58
CA ILE A 524 -5.40 -12.21 9.39
C ILE A 524 -4.93 -13.59 8.93
N ILE A 525 -3.67 -13.70 8.54
CA ILE A 525 -3.05 -14.95 8.07
C ILE A 525 -2.29 -15.57 9.25
N GLY A 526 -2.81 -16.66 9.82
CA GLY A 526 -2.37 -17.21 11.11
C GLY A 526 -0.88 -17.54 11.14
N ARG A 527 -0.41 -18.28 10.13
CA ARG A 527 1.01 -18.64 9.93
C ARG A 527 1.98 -17.47 9.75
N SER A 528 1.49 -16.26 9.42
CA SER A 528 2.34 -15.15 8.98
C SER A 528 2.25 -13.91 9.84
N VAL A 529 1.18 -13.73 10.63
CA VAL A 529 0.93 -12.46 11.35
C VAL A 529 1.96 -12.12 12.42
N ASP A 530 2.71 -13.10 12.93
CA ASP A 530 3.86 -12.87 13.82
C ASP A 530 5.17 -12.54 13.09
N ALA A 531 5.20 -12.69 11.77
CA ALA A 531 6.33 -12.36 10.90
C ALA A 531 6.23 -10.93 10.34
N ASP A 532 5.48 -10.05 10.99
CA ASP A 532 5.30 -8.67 10.55
C ASP A 532 6.56 -7.82 10.68
N ASP A 533 6.65 -6.78 9.85
CA ASP A 533 7.80 -5.90 9.83
C ASP A 533 7.75 -4.90 11.00
N LYS A 534 8.47 -5.24 12.08
CA LYS A 534 8.60 -4.35 13.24
C LYS A 534 9.52 -3.15 13.00
N SER A 535 10.27 -3.14 11.90
CA SER A 535 11.24 -2.07 11.59
C SER A 535 10.65 -0.95 10.73
N ASN A 536 9.46 -1.15 10.16
CA ASN A 536 8.81 -0.17 9.34
C ASN A 536 8.50 1.12 10.13
N THR A 537 8.74 2.27 9.52
CA THR A 537 8.42 3.57 10.11
C THR A 537 6.99 3.95 9.74
N ARG A 538 6.13 4.02 10.75
CA ARG A 538 4.71 4.33 10.59
C ARG A 538 4.49 5.67 9.87
N PRO A 539 3.73 5.70 8.75
CA PRO A 539 3.50 6.92 8.00
C PRO A 539 2.43 7.81 8.67
N SER A 540 2.31 9.04 8.17
CA SER A 540 1.18 9.91 8.54
C SER A 540 -0.11 9.44 7.87
N PHE A 541 -1.24 9.68 8.56
CA PHE A 541 -2.57 9.40 8.03
C PHE A 541 -2.89 10.26 6.81
N ARG A 542 -3.59 9.65 5.84
CA ARG A 542 -3.95 10.25 4.55
C ARG A 542 -5.48 10.32 4.39
N GLN A 543 -6.00 11.44 3.90
CA GLN A 543 -7.45 11.60 3.65
C GLN A 543 -7.88 11.27 2.22
N ALA A 544 -6.95 11.33 1.27
CA ALA A 544 -7.25 11.26 -0.16
C ALA A 544 -8.42 12.19 -0.55
N GLY A 545 -9.25 11.80 -1.53
CA GLY A 545 -10.38 12.59 -2.02
C GLY A 545 -11.73 12.34 -1.32
N TYR A 546 -11.72 11.73 -0.13
CA TYR A 546 -12.95 11.21 0.49
C TYR A 546 -13.56 12.09 1.59
N TYR A 547 -12.86 13.14 2.01
CA TYR A 547 -13.31 14.07 3.06
C TYR A 547 -13.44 15.51 2.51
N PRO A 548 -14.42 15.78 1.61
CA PRO A 548 -14.53 17.07 0.95
C PRO A 548 -14.82 18.19 1.96
N GLY A 549 -14.00 19.25 1.94
CA GLY A 549 -14.19 20.41 2.81
C GLY A 549 -13.80 20.20 4.27
N VAL A 550 -13.16 19.07 4.62
CA VAL A 550 -12.74 18.75 5.98
C VAL A 550 -11.23 18.54 6.05
N ASP A 551 -10.59 19.23 6.99
CA ASP A 551 -9.23 18.89 7.42
C ASP A 551 -9.33 17.87 8.56
N VAL A 552 -9.26 16.59 8.20
CA VAL A 552 -9.43 15.48 9.16
C VAL A 552 -8.29 15.47 10.18
N ASN A 553 -7.06 15.77 9.74
CA ASN A 553 -5.90 15.78 10.63
C ASN A 553 -6.03 16.87 11.70
N ALA A 554 -6.46 18.07 11.30
CA ALA A 554 -6.71 19.16 12.25
C ALA A 554 -7.87 18.82 13.21
N ALA A 555 -8.94 18.16 12.74
CA ALA A 555 -10.08 17.75 13.57
C ALA A 555 -9.66 16.80 14.71
N PHE A 556 -8.67 15.93 14.49
CA PHE A 556 -8.09 15.07 15.53
C PHE A 556 -7.12 15.79 16.47
N GLY A 557 -6.69 17.01 16.15
CA GLY A 557 -5.84 17.79 17.07
C GLY A 557 -6.56 18.08 18.39
N GLN A 558 -5.94 17.78 19.53
CA GLN A 558 -6.59 17.94 20.84
C GLN A 558 -7.06 19.37 21.12
N ALA A 559 -6.35 20.38 20.60
CA ALA A 559 -6.79 21.78 20.68
C ALA A 559 -8.12 22.00 19.94
N GLN A 560 -8.30 21.35 18.79
CA GLN A 560 -9.54 21.40 18.04
C GLN A 560 -10.64 20.58 18.73
N GLN A 561 -10.32 19.40 19.26
CA GLN A 561 -11.26 18.61 20.07
C GLN A 561 -11.79 19.42 21.26
N ASN A 562 -10.93 20.16 21.96
CA ASN A 562 -11.36 20.98 23.09
C ASN A 562 -12.38 22.05 22.67
N LYS A 563 -12.13 22.73 21.55
CA LYS A 563 -13.07 23.72 20.98
C LYS A 563 -14.39 23.06 20.57
N THR A 564 -14.33 21.93 19.87
CA THR A 564 -15.52 21.22 19.40
C THR A 564 -16.35 20.70 20.59
N ILE A 565 -15.71 20.09 21.60
CA ILE A 565 -16.41 19.61 22.79
C ILE A 565 -17.00 20.77 23.58
N ALA A 566 -16.26 21.87 23.79
CA ALA A 566 -16.78 23.06 24.47
C ALA A 566 -18.03 23.62 23.78
N ARG A 567 -18.04 23.63 22.44
CA ARG A 567 -19.22 23.99 21.65
C ARG A 567 -20.37 23.01 21.88
N VAL A 568 -20.12 21.70 21.82
CA VAL A 568 -21.14 20.65 22.00
C VAL A 568 -21.77 20.69 23.39
N VAL A 569 -20.96 20.84 24.43
CA VAL A 569 -21.43 20.83 25.84
C VAL A 569 -21.81 22.21 26.37
N GLY A 570 -21.57 23.27 25.58
CA GLY A 570 -21.87 24.66 25.94
C GLY A 570 -21.01 25.25 27.05
N SER A 571 -19.82 24.69 27.33
CA SER A 571 -18.93 25.16 28.39
C SER A 571 -17.48 24.69 28.19
N GLU A 572 -16.53 25.63 28.17
CA GLU A 572 -15.09 25.33 28.13
C GLU A 572 -14.62 24.61 29.39
N THR A 573 -15.11 25.03 30.56
CA THR A 573 -14.79 24.40 31.85
C THR A 573 -15.27 22.95 31.91
N LEU A 574 -16.44 22.66 31.35
CA LEU A 574 -16.95 21.28 31.27
C LEU A 574 -16.19 20.45 30.24
N ALA A 575 -15.84 21.02 29.09
CA ALA A 575 -15.03 20.34 28.07
C ALA A 575 -13.66 19.89 28.61
N ALA A 576 -13.01 20.73 29.43
CA ALA A 576 -11.76 20.40 30.09
C ALA A 576 -11.87 19.26 31.14
N LYS A 577 -13.09 18.87 31.55
CA LYS A 577 -13.32 17.68 32.38
C LYS A 577 -13.44 16.40 31.56
N TYR A 578 -13.98 16.51 30.34
CA TYR A 578 -14.06 15.39 29.39
C TYR A 578 -12.70 15.08 28.78
N LEU A 579 -11.95 16.10 28.35
CA LEU A 579 -10.58 15.91 27.88
C LEU A 579 -9.60 15.86 29.04
N ASN A 580 -8.90 14.74 29.18
CA ASN A 580 -7.91 14.55 30.24
C ASN A 580 -6.72 13.73 29.72
N GLN A 581 -5.63 14.42 29.40
CA GLN A 581 -4.41 13.78 28.89
C GLN A 581 -3.83 12.76 29.86
N LYS A 582 -3.84 13.03 31.17
CA LYS A 582 -3.29 12.11 32.20
C LYS A 582 -4.05 10.78 32.25
N LYS A 583 -5.35 10.80 31.90
CA LYS A 583 -6.20 9.60 31.83
C LYS A 583 -6.29 9.02 30.42
N ASN A 584 -5.55 9.54 29.45
CA ASN A 584 -5.71 9.21 28.03
C ASN A 584 -7.14 9.45 27.52
N PHE A 585 -7.84 10.46 28.05
CA PHE A 585 -9.16 10.85 27.59
C PHE A 585 -9.00 11.93 26.52
N PHE A 586 -8.75 11.47 25.30
CA PHE A 586 -8.82 12.24 24.07
C PHE A 586 -9.19 11.29 22.93
N LEU A 587 -9.73 11.82 21.84
CA LEU A 587 -10.10 11.00 20.69
C LEU A 587 -8.87 10.77 19.82
N ALA A 588 -8.47 9.51 19.72
CA ALA A 588 -7.42 9.02 18.86
C ALA A 588 -7.98 8.48 17.55
N ARG A 589 -7.06 8.25 16.61
CA ARG A 589 -7.32 7.67 15.30
C ARG A 589 -7.34 6.14 15.44
N GLY A 590 -8.47 5.59 15.88
CA GLY A 590 -8.62 4.14 16.12
C GLY A 590 -8.81 3.41 14.79
N HIS A 591 -7.86 2.55 14.42
CA HIS A 591 -7.93 1.78 13.18
C HIS A 591 -9.09 0.77 13.19
N LEU A 592 -9.65 0.50 12.01
CA LEU A 592 -10.63 -0.59 11.81
C LEU A 592 -9.92 -1.87 11.33
N ALA A 593 -9.06 -1.77 10.31
CA ALA A 593 -8.06 -2.79 9.96
C ALA A 593 -6.68 -2.32 10.49
N PRO A 594 -6.21 -2.85 11.63
CA PRO A 594 -5.03 -2.31 12.30
C PRO A 594 -3.72 -2.70 11.60
N ASP A 595 -2.76 -1.78 11.61
CA ASP A 595 -1.36 -1.95 11.17
C ASP A 595 -0.74 -3.32 11.52
N GLY A 596 -0.95 -3.78 12.77
CA GLY A 596 -0.39 -5.04 13.27
C GLY A 596 -1.00 -6.31 12.72
N ASP A 597 -2.06 -6.24 11.90
CA ASP A 597 -2.62 -7.40 11.19
C ASP A 597 -1.94 -7.62 9.82
N PHE A 598 -1.03 -6.72 9.41
CA PHE A 598 -0.37 -6.73 8.11
C PHE A 598 1.15 -6.90 8.23
N ILE A 599 1.74 -7.56 7.24
CA ILE A 599 3.06 -8.18 7.40
C ILE A 599 4.20 -7.33 6.82
N ASP A 600 4.09 -6.91 5.57
CA ASP A 600 5.11 -6.09 4.90
C ASP A 600 4.84 -4.60 5.08
N ALA A 601 5.91 -3.79 4.97
CA ALA A 601 5.83 -2.34 5.14
C ALA A 601 4.81 -1.66 4.21
N GLY A 602 4.62 -2.15 2.97
CA GLY A 602 3.66 -1.57 2.03
C GLY A 602 2.21 -1.81 2.48
N SER A 603 1.93 -3.04 2.94
CA SER A 603 0.63 -3.41 3.52
C SER A 603 0.34 -2.64 4.81
N GLN A 604 1.32 -2.52 5.71
CA GLN A 604 1.20 -1.74 6.93
C GLN A 604 0.93 -0.25 6.63
N ASP A 605 1.71 0.35 5.73
CA ASP A 605 1.56 1.74 5.33
C ASP A 605 0.17 2.02 4.74
N ALA A 606 -0.40 1.08 4.01
CA ALA A 606 -1.72 1.18 3.40
C ALA A 606 -2.85 1.26 4.43
N THR A 607 -2.64 0.91 5.70
CA THR A 607 -3.67 1.02 6.75
C THR A 607 -3.92 2.46 7.20
N TYR A 608 -2.98 3.37 6.95
CA TYR A 608 -2.98 4.76 7.42
C TYR A 608 -3.83 5.70 6.54
N TYR A 609 -5.05 5.29 6.21
CA TYR A 609 -6.08 6.19 5.67
C TYR A 609 -7.10 6.55 6.72
N TYR A 610 -7.59 7.79 6.67
CA TYR A 610 -8.73 8.19 7.49
C TYR A 610 -9.99 7.37 7.18
N LEU A 611 -10.07 6.76 5.99
CA LEU A 611 -11.11 5.79 5.64
C LEU A 611 -11.11 4.51 6.49
N ASN A 612 -9.97 4.15 7.08
CA ASN A 612 -9.77 2.90 7.82
C ASN A 612 -9.70 3.14 9.33
N MET A 613 -10.41 4.14 9.83
CA MET A 613 -10.38 4.51 11.23
C MET A 613 -11.67 5.17 11.68
N ALA A 614 -11.86 5.35 12.97
CA ALA A 614 -12.88 6.24 13.51
C ALA A 614 -12.37 6.92 14.79
N PRO A 615 -13.05 7.97 15.27
CA PRO A 615 -12.69 8.58 16.55
C PRO A 615 -12.88 7.58 17.70
N GLN A 616 -11.82 7.26 18.42
CA GLN A 616 -11.85 6.31 19.52
C GLN A 616 -11.21 6.95 20.74
N TRP A 617 -11.82 6.86 21.92
CA TRP A 617 -11.17 7.34 23.13
C TRP A 617 -9.86 6.59 23.34
N GLN A 618 -8.75 7.30 23.56
CA GLN A 618 -7.43 6.67 23.64
C GLN A 618 -7.35 5.65 24.78
N SER A 619 -8.06 5.86 25.88
CA SER A 619 -8.17 4.88 26.96
C SER A 619 -8.86 3.58 26.54
N PHE A 620 -9.76 3.61 25.56
CA PHE A 620 -10.36 2.44 24.93
C PHE A 620 -9.46 1.84 23.85
N ASN A 621 -8.98 2.67 22.92
CA ASN A 621 -8.07 2.28 21.84
C ASN A 621 -6.83 1.54 22.37
N GLY A 622 -6.09 2.16 23.29
CA GLY A 622 -4.91 1.54 23.93
C GLY A 622 -5.23 0.64 25.12
N GLY A 623 -6.52 0.48 25.45
CA GLY A 623 -7.00 -0.35 26.54
C GLY A 623 -7.57 -1.67 26.03
N ASN A 624 -8.85 -1.89 26.29
CA ASN A 624 -9.52 -3.16 25.99
C ASN A 624 -9.58 -3.46 24.49
N TRP A 625 -9.63 -2.45 23.61
CA TRP A 625 -9.62 -2.68 22.17
C TRP A 625 -8.30 -3.28 21.68
N ASN A 626 -7.16 -2.74 22.12
CA ASN A 626 -5.84 -3.28 21.81
C ASN A 626 -5.64 -4.71 22.34
N ILE A 627 -6.21 -5.03 23.52
CA ILE A 627 -6.18 -6.40 24.05
C ILE A 627 -6.96 -7.33 23.12
N LEU A 628 -8.19 -6.96 22.70
CA LEU A 628 -8.98 -7.75 21.76
C LEU A 628 -8.21 -8.02 20.46
N GLU A 629 -7.65 -6.97 19.84
CA GLU A 629 -6.89 -7.11 18.59
C GLU A 629 -5.68 -8.05 18.76
N THR A 630 -4.95 -7.91 19.87
CA THR A 630 -3.80 -8.78 20.18
C THR A 630 -4.21 -10.22 20.44
N THR A 631 -5.32 -10.43 21.16
CA THR A 631 -5.87 -11.76 21.42
C THR A 631 -6.30 -12.45 20.13
N VAL A 632 -6.97 -11.75 19.21
CA VAL A 632 -7.38 -12.33 17.92
C VAL A 632 -6.18 -12.77 17.09
N ARG A 633 -5.13 -11.93 16.99
CA ARG A 633 -3.87 -12.33 16.35
C ARG A 633 -3.24 -13.55 17.02
N GLN A 634 -3.19 -13.57 18.35
CA GLN A 634 -2.59 -14.69 19.09
C GLN A 634 -3.34 -16.00 18.85
N ILE A 635 -4.68 -15.96 18.75
CA ILE A 635 -5.47 -17.15 18.43
C ILE A 635 -5.16 -17.63 17.01
N ALA A 636 -5.10 -16.71 16.03
CA ALA A 636 -4.75 -17.02 14.66
C ALA A 636 -3.36 -17.69 14.56
N ILE A 637 -2.37 -17.17 15.29
CA ILE A 637 -1.01 -17.74 15.35
C ILE A 637 -1.04 -19.12 16.02
N THR A 638 -1.55 -19.21 17.26
CA THR A 638 -1.47 -20.43 18.06
C THR A 638 -2.20 -21.62 17.43
N ARG A 639 -3.24 -21.34 16.65
CA ARG A 639 -4.07 -22.37 16.01
C ARG A 639 -3.84 -22.48 14.50
N ASP A 640 -2.92 -21.68 13.94
CA ASP A 640 -2.67 -21.54 12.49
C ASP A 640 -3.96 -21.39 11.69
N LEU A 641 -4.73 -20.34 12.01
CA LEU A 641 -6.02 -20.06 11.38
C LEU A 641 -5.98 -18.79 10.54
N ASP A 642 -6.56 -18.87 9.35
CA ASP A 642 -6.83 -17.70 8.53
C ASP A 642 -8.22 -17.15 8.89
N LEU A 643 -8.26 -15.91 9.38
CA LEU A 643 -9.48 -15.28 9.88
C LEU A 643 -9.88 -14.13 8.97
N THR A 644 -11.15 -14.09 8.57
CA THR A 644 -11.76 -12.89 7.99
C THR A 644 -12.31 -12.03 9.11
N VAL A 645 -11.84 -10.79 9.21
CA VAL A 645 -12.20 -9.86 10.27
C VAL A 645 -12.97 -8.69 9.67
N TYR A 646 -14.13 -8.40 10.25
CA TYR A 646 -14.88 -7.18 9.97
C TYR A 646 -14.84 -6.30 11.20
N THR A 647 -14.41 -5.05 11.06
CA THR A 647 -14.39 -4.09 12.16
C THR A 647 -15.20 -2.87 11.77
N GLY A 648 -16.16 -2.46 12.59
CA GLY A 648 -16.99 -1.32 12.26
C GLY A 648 -17.44 -0.51 13.45
N THR A 649 -18.25 0.49 13.14
CA THR A 649 -18.78 1.46 14.10
C THR A 649 -20.31 1.48 14.07
N PHE A 650 -20.94 1.88 15.18
CA PHE A 650 -22.38 2.04 15.25
C PHE A 650 -22.83 3.07 16.29
N GLY A 651 -23.89 3.81 15.96
CA GLY A 651 -24.45 4.87 16.79
C GLY A 651 -23.50 6.07 16.95
N ILE A 652 -24.00 7.16 17.51
CA ILE A 652 -23.21 8.35 17.85
C ILE A 652 -23.20 8.47 19.37
N MET A 653 -22.02 8.59 19.97
CA MET A 653 -21.95 8.77 21.42
C MET A 653 -22.45 10.15 21.82
N THR A 654 -22.85 10.29 23.07
CA THR A 654 -23.30 11.57 23.63
C THR A 654 -22.49 11.96 24.85
N LEU A 655 -22.39 13.28 25.08
CA LEU A 655 -21.88 13.86 26.32
C LEU A 655 -22.99 14.70 26.98
N THR A 656 -22.97 14.77 28.30
CA THR A 656 -23.87 15.64 29.06
C THR A 656 -23.43 17.10 28.89
N ASP A 657 -24.32 17.98 28.45
CA ASP A 657 -24.05 19.41 28.37
C ASP A 657 -24.19 20.12 29.73
N ALA A 658 -23.87 21.41 29.76
CA ALA A 658 -23.97 22.25 30.96
C ALA A 658 -25.39 22.38 31.52
N LYS A 659 -26.42 21.95 30.77
CA LYS A 659 -27.83 21.92 31.18
C LYS A 659 -28.29 20.51 31.58
N GLY A 660 -27.39 19.53 31.62
CA GLY A 660 -27.72 18.15 31.97
C GLY A 660 -28.30 17.32 30.80
N LYS A 661 -28.31 17.84 29.57
CA LYS A 661 -28.87 17.14 28.40
C LYS A 661 -27.79 16.40 27.62
N GLN A 662 -28.10 15.20 27.13
CA GLN A 662 -27.21 14.44 26.25
C GLN A 662 -27.12 15.09 24.87
N GLN A 663 -25.91 15.36 24.40
CA GLN A 663 -25.62 15.95 23.09
C GLN A 663 -24.72 15.02 22.26
N PRO A 664 -25.03 14.80 20.96
CA PRO A 664 -24.22 13.97 20.08
C PRO A 664 -22.84 14.58 19.85
N LEU A 665 -21.82 13.74 19.86
CA LEU A 665 -20.43 14.17 19.71
C LEU A 665 -19.90 13.93 18.28
N TYR A 666 -19.27 14.96 17.73
CA TYR A 666 -18.61 14.97 16.43
C TYR A 666 -17.21 15.59 16.59
N LEU A 667 -16.28 15.30 15.68
CA LEU A 667 -14.97 15.97 15.71
C LEU A 667 -15.00 17.37 15.10
N THR A 668 -15.90 17.62 14.16
CA THR A 668 -16.02 18.92 13.49
C THR A 668 -17.43 19.14 12.95
N PHE A 669 -17.67 20.33 12.44
CA PHE A 669 -18.93 20.75 11.84
C PHE A 669 -18.65 21.45 10.51
N ASP A 670 -19.55 21.28 9.53
CA ASP A 670 -19.51 22.04 8.29
C ASP A 670 -19.98 23.50 8.49
N LYS A 671 -19.97 24.28 7.42
CA LYS A 671 -20.42 25.68 7.41
C LYS A 671 -21.91 25.85 7.73
N ASN A 672 -22.71 24.79 7.55
CA ASN A 672 -24.15 24.76 7.82
C ASN A 672 -24.46 24.21 9.23
N ASN A 673 -23.44 24.00 10.06
CA ASN A 673 -23.54 23.38 11.39
C ASN A 673 -23.99 21.92 11.40
N ASN A 674 -23.83 21.19 10.28
CA ASN A 674 -23.98 19.74 10.28
C ASN A 674 -22.75 19.10 10.94
N GLY A 675 -22.96 18.13 11.84
CA GLY A 675 -21.89 17.38 12.46
C GLY A 675 -21.19 16.46 11.46
N LEU A 676 -19.86 16.48 11.45
CA LEU A 676 -19.02 15.67 10.58
C LEU A 676 -18.04 14.84 11.40
N ILE A 677 -17.73 13.64 10.90
CA ILE A 677 -16.90 12.64 11.59
C ILE A 677 -17.50 12.36 12.98
N PRO A 678 -18.64 11.66 13.03
CA PRO A 678 -19.29 11.33 14.30
C PRO A 678 -18.35 10.49 15.17
N VAL A 679 -18.38 10.74 16.47
CA VAL A 679 -17.71 9.86 17.44
C VAL A 679 -18.64 8.69 17.70
N PRO A 680 -18.29 7.46 17.29
CA PRO A 680 -19.20 6.34 17.38
C PRO A 680 -19.47 5.95 18.83
N LYS A 681 -20.69 5.52 19.14
CA LYS A 681 -21.02 4.95 20.46
C LYS A 681 -20.41 3.57 20.64
N TYR A 682 -20.42 2.77 19.59
CA TYR A 682 -19.93 1.40 19.58
C TYR A 682 -18.86 1.19 18.52
N TYR A 683 -17.84 0.43 18.88
CA TYR A 683 -17.04 -0.33 17.94
C TYR A 683 -17.50 -1.78 18.00
N TRP A 684 -17.44 -2.49 16.88
CA TRP A 684 -17.70 -3.92 16.82
C TRP A 684 -16.67 -4.60 15.94
N LYS A 685 -16.34 -5.85 16.26
CA LYS A 685 -15.45 -6.71 15.49
C LYS A 685 -16.09 -8.08 15.34
N LEU A 686 -16.34 -8.52 14.12
CA LEU A 686 -16.78 -9.88 13.80
C LEU A 686 -15.56 -10.68 13.33
N ILE A 687 -15.23 -11.73 14.09
CA ILE A 687 -14.14 -12.65 13.79
C ILE A 687 -14.76 -13.90 13.17
N HIS A 688 -14.49 -14.14 11.90
CA HIS A 688 -15.01 -15.28 11.14
C HIS A 688 -13.84 -16.19 10.74
N HIS A 689 -13.95 -17.48 11.03
CA HIS A 689 -13.05 -18.51 10.54
C HIS A 689 -13.77 -19.27 9.41
N PRO A 690 -13.43 -18.99 8.13
CA PRO A 690 -14.17 -19.52 6.98
C PRO A 690 -14.17 -21.04 6.91
N ASP A 691 -13.05 -21.69 7.22
CA ASP A 691 -12.90 -23.14 7.06
C ASP A 691 -13.82 -23.95 7.98
N SER A 692 -14.03 -23.49 9.21
CA SER A 692 -15.00 -24.11 10.13
C SER A 692 -16.39 -23.46 10.09
N GLY A 693 -16.57 -22.39 9.31
CA GLY A 693 -17.81 -21.62 9.23
C GLY A 693 -18.28 -21.05 10.57
N THR A 694 -17.35 -20.75 11.50
CA THR A 694 -17.68 -20.22 12.84
C THR A 694 -17.40 -18.72 12.92
N ALA A 695 -18.22 -17.98 13.67
CA ALA A 695 -17.96 -16.56 13.90
C ALA A 695 -18.41 -16.07 15.29
N THR A 696 -17.68 -15.09 15.81
CA THR A 696 -17.99 -14.41 17.08
C THR A 696 -17.89 -12.90 16.88
N ALA A 697 -18.90 -12.17 17.32
CA ALA A 697 -18.87 -10.72 17.37
C ALA A 697 -18.46 -10.24 18.77
N VAL A 698 -17.60 -9.23 18.84
CA VAL A 698 -17.25 -8.52 20.07
C VAL A 698 -17.55 -7.04 19.88
N LEU A 699 -18.26 -6.44 20.82
CA LEU A 699 -18.63 -5.03 20.79
C LEU A 699 -18.00 -4.31 21.96
N GLY A 700 -17.54 -3.09 21.73
CA GLY A 700 -17.00 -2.20 22.76
C GLY A 700 -17.70 -0.85 22.78
N ILE A 701 -18.00 -0.36 23.98
CA ILE A 701 -18.62 0.94 24.20
C ILE A 701 -17.53 2.02 24.26
N ASN A 702 -17.52 2.91 23.28
CA ASN A 702 -16.55 3.98 23.13
C ASN A 702 -16.93 5.20 23.99
N ASN A 703 -17.04 5.01 25.30
CA ASN A 703 -17.33 6.10 26.24
C ASN A 703 -16.74 5.83 27.64
N PRO A 704 -15.57 6.41 27.96
CA PRO A 704 -14.95 6.26 29.27
C PRO A 704 -15.61 7.11 30.37
N HIS A 705 -16.65 7.89 30.03
CA HIS A 705 -17.36 8.78 30.96
C HIS A 705 -18.68 8.20 31.48
N LEU A 706 -18.97 6.93 31.20
CA LEU A 706 -20.14 6.27 31.76
C LEU A 706 -19.93 6.02 33.26
N ASP A 707 -20.93 6.35 34.07
CA ASP A 707 -20.93 5.98 35.49
C ASP A 707 -21.18 4.47 35.67
N ARG A 708 -22.06 3.92 34.83
CA ARG A 708 -22.40 2.50 34.76
C ARG A 708 -22.92 2.13 33.37
N VAL A 709 -22.80 0.86 33.01
CA VAL A 709 -23.45 0.27 31.83
C VAL A 709 -24.82 -0.26 32.23
N VAL A 710 -25.86 0.07 31.46
CA VAL A 710 -27.24 -0.41 31.68
C VAL A 710 -27.67 -1.39 30.58
N PRO A 711 -28.73 -2.19 30.77
CA PRO A 711 -29.17 -3.16 29.75
C PRO A 711 -29.40 -2.56 28.36
N ALA A 712 -29.86 -1.31 28.28
CA ALA A 712 -30.06 -0.60 27.01
C ALA A 712 -28.75 -0.27 26.26
N ASP A 713 -27.60 -0.36 26.92
CA ASP A 713 -26.29 -0.20 26.27
C ASP A 713 -25.80 -1.50 25.61
N ILE A 714 -26.39 -2.64 25.95
CA ILE A 714 -26.01 -3.96 25.44
C ILE A 714 -26.89 -4.28 24.23
N LEU A 715 -26.30 -4.21 23.03
CA LEU A 715 -27.05 -4.27 21.76
C LEU A 715 -27.60 -5.65 21.39
N CYS A 716 -27.07 -6.70 22.00
CA CYS A 716 -27.42 -8.09 21.71
C CYS A 716 -27.11 -8.99 22.92
N PRO A 717 -27.71 -10.20 23.02
CA PRO A 717 -27.48 -11.10 24.14
C PRO A 717 -25.99 -11.41 24.33
N ASP A 718 -25.46 -11.11 25.53
CA ASP A 718 -24.06 -11.30 25.84
C ASP A 718 -23.70 -12.78 25.99
N VAL A 719 -22.78 -13.26 25.15
CA VAL A 719 -22.31 -14.65 25.12
C VAL A 719 -20.82 -14.77 25.45
N CYS A 720 -20.16 -13.74 26.00
CA CYS A 720 -18.72 -13.80 26.31
C CYS A 720 -18.36 -14.97 27.24
N ASN A 721 -19.23 -15.34 28.17
CA ASN A 721 -19.02 -16.47 29.09
C ASN A 721 -18.94 -17.84 28.39
N ARG A 722 -19.37 -17.93 27.12
CA ARG A 722 -19.30 -19.15 26.31
C ARG A 722 -18.03 -19.20 25.45
N ILE A 723 -17.20 -18.16 25.44
CA ILE A 723 -16.06 -17.99 24.53
C ILE A 723 -14.75 -18.12 25.34
N PRO A 724 -14.07 -19.28 25.30
CA PRO A 724 -12.91 -19.55 26.16
C PRO A 724 -11.75 -18.57 26.03
N TRP A 725 -11.52 -18.02 24.84
CA TRP A 725 -10.46 -17.05 24.58
C TRP A 725 -10.78 -15.62 25.05
N MET A 726 -12.00 -15.38 25.55
CA MET A 726 -12.41 -14.12 26.17
C MET A 726 -12.26 -14.17 27.70
N ASN A 727 -11.09 -14.56 28.18
CA ASN A 727 -10.79 -14.86 29.59
C ASN A 727 -10.07 -13.73 30.36
N TRP A 728 -10.37 -12.48 30.04
CA TRP A 728 -9.73 -11.29 30.62
C TRP A 728 -10.78 -10.22 30.97
N LYS A 729 -10.36 -9.09 31.56
CA LYS A 729 -11.28 -8.09 32.11
C LYS A 729 -11.95 -7.23 31.01
N LEU A 730 -13.12 -7.67 30.54
CA LEU A 730 -13.89 -7.01 29.47
C LEU A 730 -14.68 -5.78 29.94
N ASN A 731 -15.08 -5.75 31.20
CA ASN A 731 -16.09 -4.82 31.72
C ASN A 731 -15.54 -3.53 32.35
N ASP A 732 -14.26 -3.21 32.13
CA ASP A 732 -13.65 -1.99 32.63
C ASP A 732 -14.04 -0.77 31.78
N ILE A 733 -15.02 0.02 32.25
CA ILE A 733 -15.53 1.20 31.53
C ILE A 733 -14.41 2.17 31.17
N SER A 734 -13.44 2.39 32.07
CA SER A 734 -12.36 3.36 31.85
C SER A 734 -11.45 2.97 30.68
N LYS A 735 -11.39 1.66 30.38
CA LYS A 735 -10.64 1.06 29.27
C LYS A 735 -11.53 0.64 28.09
N GLY A 736 -12.82 0.98 28.12
CA GLY A 736 -13.84 0.53 27.17
C GLY A 736 -14.50 -0.77 27.59
N TYR A 737 -15.76 -0.69 28.00
CA TYR A 737 -16.57 -1.87 28.34
C TYR A 737 -16.88 -2.68 27.08
N MET A 738 -16.77 -4.01 27.15
CA MET A 738 -17.07 -4.90 26.02
C MET A 738 -17.98 -6.06 26.39
N PHE A 739 -18.68 -6.57 25.38
CA PHE A 739 -19.58 -7.72 25.43
C PHE A 739 -19.54 -8.47 24.08
N CYS A 740 -20.07 -9.70 24.02
CA CYS A 740 -19.94 -10.56 22.85
C CYS A 740 -21.32 -10.99 22.34
N CYS A 741 -21.45 -11.17 21.04
CA CYS A 741 -22.68 -11.62 20.41
C CYS A 741 -22.40 -12.70 19.34
N THR A 742 -23.43 -13.43 18.96
CA THR A 742 -23.39 -14.23 17.73
C THR A 742 -23.39 -13.29 16.51
N ALA A 743 -22.95 -13.78 15.35
CA ALA A 743 -23.00 -13.03 14.10
C ALA A 743 -24.43 -12.61 13.73
N GLU A 744 -25.41 -13.49 13.96
CA GLU A 744 -26.82 -13.24 13.70
C GLU A 744 -27.39 -12.10 14.57
N GLU A 745 -27.10 -12.11 15.88
CA GLU A 745 -27.58 -11.06 16.79
C GLU A 745 -26.88 -9.73 16.51
N LEU A 746 -25.61 -9.74 16.09
CA LEU A 746 -24.94 -8.54 15.59
C LEU A 746 -25.66 -7.97 14.36
N ARG A 747 -26.02 -8.81 13.37
CA ARG A 747 -26.73 -8.40 12.16
C ARG A 747 -28.10 -7.80 12.47
N LYS A 748 -28.83 -8.37 13.44
CA LYS A 748 -30.12 -7.82 13.92
C LYS A 748 -29.94 -6.44 14.56
N ALA A 749 -28.90 -6.26 15.37
CA ALA A 749 -28.61 -4.99 16.03
C ALA A 749 -28.07 -3.91 15.08
N ILE A 750 -27.26 -4.32 14.09
CA ILE A 750 -26.54 -3.43 13.18
C ILE A 750 -26.86 -3.87 11.74
N PRO A 751 -27.85 -3.24 11.07
CA PRO A 751 -28.37 -3.68 9.76
C PRO A 751 -27.40 -3.58 8.57
N PHE A 752 -26.15 -3.20 8.80
CA PHE A 752 -25.08 -3.20 7.80
C PHE A 752 -23.87 -4.05 8.21
N ALA A 753 -23.91 -4.72 9.37
CA ALA A 753 -22.96 -5.77 9.68
C ALA A 753 -23.15 -6.96 8.71
N PRO A 754 -22.15 -7.83 8.54
CA PRO A 754 -22.25 -8.98 7.62
C PRO A 754 -23.48 -9.84 7.89
N ASP A 755 -24.14 -10.26 6.82
CA ASP A 755 -25.25 -11.21 6.90
C ASP A 755 -24.69 -12.64 6.97
N LEU A 756 -24.31 -13.04 8.18
CA LEU A 756 -23.65 -14.32 8.45
C LEU A 756 -24.37 -15.06 9.57
N VAL A 757 -24.78 -16.29 9.28
CA VAL A 757 -25.29 -17.24 10.27
C VAL A 757 -24.20 -18.28 10.52
N ALA A 758 -23.61 -18.22 11.70
CA ALA A 758 -22.48 -19.06 12.06
C ALA A 758 -22.53 -19.45 13.55
N PRO A 759 -22.15 -20.70 13.92
CA PRO A 759 -21.86 -21.05 15.31
C PRO A 759 -20.73 -20.19 15.89
N LEU A 760 -20.67 -20.09 17.22
CA LEU A 760 -19.64 -19.32 17.89
C LEU A 760 -18.24 -19.83 17.55
N PHE A 761 -17.32 -18.89 17.34
CA PHE A 761 -15.89 -19.16 17.28
C PHE A 761 -15.35 -19.27 18.72
N LEU A 762 -15.00 -20.50 19.13
CA LEU A 762 -14.63 -20.88 20.50
C LEU A 762 -13.14 -21.14 20.68
#